data_AF-A0AA40S7W5-F1
#
_entry.id   AF-A0AA40S7W5-F1
#
_cell.length_a   1.000
_cell.length_b   1.000
_cell.length_c   1.000
_cell.angle_alpha   90.00
_cell.angle_beta   90.00
_cell.angle_gamma   90.00
#
_symmetry.space_group_name_H-M   'P 1'
#
loop_
_entity.id
_entity.type
_entity.pdbx_description
1 polymer ?
#
loop_
_entity_poly.entity_id
_entity_poly.type
_entity_poly.pdbx_seq_one_letter_code
_entity_poly.pdbx_strand_id
1 'polypeptide(L)'
;MPWSDDPLDTVSKQSFDDVVRLAAELCQVAHAVTCLQAGERLQVHASYSAAGSSTALDPDVCADAAVPEELLIVPDLQEDPERQGLPRLAEGSQVRFYAAVPLQSADGTVLGVLSVFDPAARPDGLTQVQEDCLRSLARQTVTLLEVRSAARAHRAQRILHERILDSATDYAIIAMDRSGRVTRWNAGAERILGWREEEMLGDPAHVFFTPEDREAGRPETEMALALRDGFAPDERWHLRKGGQRFWATGELMPLKAENGTVQGFLKILRDRTQQRVEAAERNASELRFRSLVEVSPQVVWFGDAAGNITYCNPIWYEFTGLPSGDTNWASVIHPDHQERVLEVWRHAVETEGPYEVEIPFRRASDGQYRWFLARGKPISDAAGVPDCWIGIAIDIHDRKEAEIALRSAQEQLRLAVEATETGVFDYDLVSDELKWDNRIRSFYGLAPDAPVNLAVHLARVHPDDHAKADEAVRAAIDPAGDGIYDITYRTVAPEDGTERWVSAKGQTLFEGGRPVRLIGTARDVTGSRRAEQVLRETEERYRLASRATNDAIWDWNLATNHVLWNEALQVAHGYAPDAVEPTGDWWISHIHPDDRARIDASIHAVIDGTGTVWSDEYRFLRADGSYADILDRGSVIRDAQGKATRMIGAMLDITERKQAEEQQRLLTGELQHRVKNTLAMVQAIASQTLRGAADIDEAREAFAARLISLGRAHDILTQASWKAAPIMEVVQGALSVHAQAGPARIRVSGPNVLLGAKSALSLALALHELATNAAKYGALSNESGIVELRWHIVHEGEAPRFCLTWSEQGGPPILAQPARRGFGSRLIERSFAAEVGGEVRQTYAPTGLICRLEAPLASMQEQRSEIAA
;
A
#
# COMPACT_ATOMS: atom_id res chain seq x y z
N MET A 1 -4.68 9.44 26.97
CA MET A 1 -5.60 10.61 27.13
C MET A 1 -6.27 10.51 28.49
N PRO A 2 -6.56 11.62 29.18
CA PRO A 2 -7.30 11.59 30.44
C PRO A 2 -8.72 11.06 30.20
N TRP A 3 -9.15 10.16 31.08
CA TRP A 3 -10.41 9.43 31.05
C TRP A 3 -11.58 10.40 31.27
N SER A 4 -12.33 10.77 30.22
CA SER A 4 -13.45 11.72 30.35
C SER A 4 -14.73 11.04 30.86
N ASP A 5 -15.46 11.72 31.75
CA ASP A 5 -16.81 11.37 32.20
C ASP A 5 -17.84 11.64 31.08
N ASP A 6 -18.04 10.67 30.18
CA ASP A 6 -19.10 10.68 29.17
C ASP A 6 -20.40 10.10 29.74
N PRO A 7 -21.53 10.82 29.74
CA PRO A 7 -22.81 10.38 30.32
C PRO A 7 -23.45 9.14 29.67
N LEU A 8 -22.86 8.56 28.62
CA LEU A 8 -23.33 7.35 27.94
C LEU A 8 -22.48 6.08 28.20
N ASP A 9 -21.60 6.08 29.21
CA ASP A 9 -20.88 4.87 29.63
C ASP A 9 -21.84 3.87 30.30
N THR A 10 -21.84 2.60 29.86
CA THR A 10 -22.76 1.55 30.38
C THR A 10 -22.51 1.19 31.84
N VAL A 11 -21.34 1.53 32.36
CA VAL A 11 -21.01 1.42 33.78
C VAL A 11 -20.67 2.82 34.25
N SER A 12 -21.53 3.40 35.09
CA SER A 12 -21.32 4.74 35.62
C SER A 12 -20.17 4.74 36.62
N LYS A 13 -19.52 5.90 36.77
CA LYS A 13 -18.53 6.12 37.84
C LYS A 13 -19.11 5.75 39.22
N GLN A 14 -20.41 5.98 39.41
CA GLN A 14 -21.19 5.59 40.59
C GLN A 14 -21.10 4.10 40.91
N SER A 15 -21.04 3.20 39.92
CA SER A 15 -20.89 1.76 40.18
C SER A 15 -19.53 1.42 40.80
N PHE A 16 -18.47 2.12 40.40
CA PHE A 16 -17.15 1.96 41.02
C PHE A 16 -17.13 2.58 42.42
N ASP A 17 -17.77 3.74 42.59
CA ASP A 17 -17.94 4.41 43.89
C ASP A 17 -18.78 3.56 44.86
N ASP A 18 -19.81 2.87 44.38
CA ASP A 18 -20.63 1.95 45.17
C ASP A 18 -19.86 0.70 45.57
N VAL A 19 -18.97 0.19 44.72
CA VAL A 19 -18.11 -0.95 45.06
C VAL A 19 -17.12 -0.56 46.15
N VAL A 20 -16.46 0.61 46.06
CA VAL A 20 -15.57 1.06 47.15
C VAL A 20 -16.36 1.37 48.42
N ARG A 21 -17.57 1.94 48.33
CA ARG A 21 -18.45 2.11 49.51
C ARG A 21 -18.85 0.78 50.14
N LEU A 22 -19.28 -0.20 49.36
CA LEU A 22 -19.66 -1.54 49.86
C LEU A 22 -18.46 -2.28 50.43
N ALA A 23 -17.28 -2.14 49.82
CA ALA A 23 -16.04 -2.67 50.38
C ALA A 23 -15.78 -2.06 51.76
N ALA A 24 -15.92 -0.75 51.90
CA ALA A 24 -15.80 -0.07 53.19
C ALA A 24 -16.87 -0.52 54.19
N GLU A 25 -18.14 -0.60 53.81
CA GLU A 25 -19.25 -0.97 54.71
C GLU A 25 -19.22 -2.45 55.14
N LEU A 26 -18.97 -3.38 54.22
CA LEU A 26 -18.92 -4.81 54.51
C LEU A 26 -17.69 -5.15 55.35
N CYS A 27 -16.54 -4.58 54.98
CA CYS A 27 -15.34 -4.67 55.82
C CYS A 27 -15.45 -3.77 57.05
N GLN A 28 -16.49 -2.95 57.22
CA GLN A 28 -16.71 -2.01 58.32
C GLN A 28 -15.59 -0.98 58.54
N VAL A 29 -14.82 -0.63 57.52
CA VAL A 29 -13.65 0.26 57.61
C VAL A 29 -13.97 1.70 57.21
N ALA A 30 -13.06 2.64 57.53
CA ALA A 30 -13.27 4.06 57.25
C ALA A 30 -13.09 4.44 55.77
N HIS A 31 -12.22 3.76 55.02
CA HIS A 31 -11.88 4.13 53.65
C HIS A 31 -11.73 2.95 52.70
N ALA A 32 -11.99 3.20 51.41
CA ALA A 32 -11.73 2.24 50.34
C ALA A 32 -11.35 2.97 49.05
N VAL A 33 -10.50 2.35 48.23
CA VAL A 33 -10.04 2.90 46.95
C VAL A 33 -9.89 1.82 45.90
N THR A 34 -10.23 2.14 44.66
CA THR A 34 -9.88 1.36 43.49
C THR A 34 -8.85 2.14 42.68
N CYS A 35 -7.72 1.50 42.40
CA CYS A 35 -6.66 2.06 41.58
C CYS A 35 -6.46 1.20 40.33
N LEU A 36 -6.26 1.82 39.18
CA LEU A 36 -6.04 1.15 37.90
C LEU A 36 -4.62 1.40 37.39
N GLN A 37 -4.07 0.41 36.69
CA GLN A 37 -2.72 0.49 36.14
C GLN A 37 -2.68 1.35 34.87
N ALA A 38 -1.81 2.36 34.86
CA ALA A 38 -1.58 3.29 33.76
C ALA A 38 -0.07 3.37 33.45
N GLY A 39 0.42 2.46 32.61
CA GLY A 39 1.86 2.26 32.40
C GLY A 39 2.50 1.55 33.59
N GLU A 40 3.62 2.07 34.11
CA GLU A 40 4.32 1.52 35.29
C GLU A 40 3.77 2.02 36.64
N ARG A 41 2.69 2.84 36.63
CA ARG A 41 2.11 3.43 37.85
C ARG A 41 0.63 3.12 38.00
N LEU A 42 0.14 3.13 39.24
CA LEU A 42 -1.28 3.05 39.56
C LEU A 42 -1.89 4.46 39.65
N GLN A 43 -3.11 4.63 39.13
CA GLN A 43 -3.90 5.86 39.24
C GLN A 43 -5.22 5.57 39.95
N VAL A 44 -5.61 6.44 40.89
CA VAL A 44 -6.89 6.32 41.59
C VAL A 44 -8.05 6.49 40.60
N HIS A 45 -8.96 5.51 40.58
CA HIS A 45 -10.15 5.51 39.73
C HIS A 45 -11.44 5.84 40.49
N ALA A 46 -11.58 5.31 41.70
CA ALA A 46 -12.70 5.56 42.61
C ALA A 46 -12.22 5.52 44.06
N SER A 47 -12.77 6.36 44.92
CA SER A 47 -12.43 6.40 46.35
C SER A 47 -13.64 6.75 47.20
N TYR A 48 -13.69 6.19 48.41
CA TYR A 48 -14.73 6.45 49.40
C TYR A 48 -14.12 6.65 50.79
N SER A 49 -14.69 7.61 51.52
CA SER A 49 -14.37 7.92 52.92
C SER A 49 -15.67 8.11 53.72
N ALA A 50 -15.79 7.45 54.86
CA ALA A 50 -16.96 7.55 55.72
C ALA A 50 -17.11 8.94 56.36
N ALA A 51 -18.35 9.43 56.53
CA ALA A 51 -18.63 10.73 57.11
C ALA A 51 -18.13 10.81 58.58
N GLY A 52 -17.16 11.69 58.85
CA GLY A 52 -16.52 11.83 60.17
C GLY A 52 -15.08 11.32 60.27
N SER A 53 -14.53 10.69 59.21
CA SER A 53 -13.10 10.37 59.14
C SER A 53 -12.29 11.64 58.84
N SER A 54 -11.31 12.01 59.68
CA SER A 54 -10.52 13.25 59.48
C SER A 54 -9.42 13.15 58.40
N THR A 55 -9.30 12.00 57.74
CA THR A 55 -8.18 11.66 56.87
C THR A 55 -8.65 11.69 55.42
N ALA A 56 -8.28 12.75 54.69
CA ALA A 56 -8.41 12.75 53.23
C ALA A 56 -7.32 11.84 52.65
N LEU A 57 -7.70 10.86 51.83
CA LEU A 57 -6.74 10.04 51.09
C LEU A 57 -6.07 10.90 50.02
N ASP A 58 -4.73 10.82 49.93
CA ASP A 58 -3.93 11.51 48.91
C ASP A 58 -4.28 10.98 47.50
N PRO A 59 -4.49 11.83 46.49
CA PRO A 59 -4.73 11.39 45.11
C PRO A 59 -3.64 10.45 44.54
N ASP A 60 -2.39 10.57 45.01
CA ASP A 60 -1.25 9.76 44.58
C ASP A 60 -0.90 8.63 45.55
N VAL A 61 -1.76 8.34 46.53
CA VAL A 61 -1.53 7.36 47.62
C VAL A 61 -1.06 5.97 47.14
N CYS A 62 -1.45 5.57 45.92
CA CYS A 62 -1.12 4.26 45.36
C CYS A 62 -0.09 4.30 44.22
N ALA A 63 0.47 5.46 43.84
CA ALA A 63 1.25 5.61 42.60
C ALA A 63 2.47 4.68 42.48
N ASP A 64 3.13 4.40 43.61
CA ASP A 64 4.33 3.55 43.73
C ASP A 64 4.04 2.19 44.42
N ALA A 65 2.77 1.86 44.65
CA ALA A 65 2.37 0.63 45.34
C ALA A 65 2.48 -0.58 44.41
N ALA A 66 3.01 -1.69 44.90
CA ALA A 66 2.98 -2.94 44.16
C ALA A 66 1.57 -3.53 44.23
N VAL A 67 1.04 -3.98 43.09
CA VAL A 67 -0.23 -4.73 43.11
C VAL A 67 0.07 -6.12 43.69
N PRO A 68 -0.54 -6.50 44.83
CA PRO A 68 -0.28 -7.79 45.44
C PRO A 68 -0.75 -8.91 44.51
N GLU A 69 -0.12 -10.08 44.53
CA GLU A 69 -0.54 -11.20 43.67
C GLU A 69 -1.88 -11.82 44.13
N GLU A 70 -2.23 -11.62 45.41
CA GLU A 70 -3.33 -12.24 46.15
C GLU A 70 -3.98 -11.22 47.11
N LEU A 71 -5.08 -11.58 47.80
CA LEU A 71 -5.61 -10.73 48.87
C LEU A 71 -4.56 -10.62 49.99
N LEU A 72 -4.04 -9.42 50.17
CA LEU A 72 -3.15 -9.06 51.26
C LEU A 72 -3.99 -8.45 52.38
N ILE A 73 -3.81 -8.93 53.61
CA ILE A 73 -4.46 -8.37 54.81
C ILE A 73 -3.36 -8.09 55.83
N VAL A 74 -3.31 -6.84 56.27
CA VAL A 74 -2.38 -6.36 57.29
C VAL A 74 -3.21 -5.87 58.47
N PRO A 75 -3.29 -6.67 59.57
CA PRO A 75 -4.00 -6.34 60.80
C PRO A 75 -3.61 -5.00 61.42
N ASP A 76 -2.30 -4.70 61.40
CA ASP A 76 -1.71 -3.46 61.89
C ASP A 76 -0.40 -3.13 61.16
N LEU A 77 -0.44 -2.13 60.27
CA LEU A 77 0.68 -1.56 59.52
C LEU A 77 1.79 -0.99 60.40
N GLN A 78 1.52 -0.76 61.70
CA GLN A 78 2.54 -0.33 62.65
C GLN A 78 3.34 -1.49 63.25
N GLU A 79 2.80 -2.70 63.22
CA GLU A 79 3.44 -3.92 63.74
C GLU A 79 3.98 -4.83 62.63
N ASP A 80 3.62 -4.58 61.37
CA ASP A 80 4.12 -5.32 60.21
C ASP A 80 5.59 -4.94 59.86
N PRO A 81 6.56 -5.88 59.94
CA PRO A 81 7.98 -5.60 59.65
C PRO A 81 8.29 -5.41 58.16
N GLU A 82 7.39 -5.84 57.25
CA GLU A 82 7.65 -5.89 55.81
C GLU A 82 6.81 -4.86 55.02
N ARG A 83 7.08 -3.58 55.27
CA ARG A 83 6.42 -2.46 54.56
C ARG A 83 6.74 -2.35 53.05
N GLN A 84 7.54 -3.25 52.48
CA GLN A 84 7.95 -3.18 51.08
C GLN A 84 6.81 -3.62 50.15
N GLY A 85 6.24 -2.67 49.40
CA GLY A 85 5.18 -2.93 48.41
C GLY A 85 3.81 -2.32 48.72
N LEU A 86 3.65 -1.69 49.89
CA LEU A 86 2.39 -1.06 50.31
C LEU A 86 2.23 0.40 49.79
N PRO A 87 0.99 0.92 49.67
CA PRO A 87 0.72 2.30 49.26
C PRO A 87 1.39 3.34 50.16
N ARG A 88 1.91 4.43 49.57
CA ARG A 88 2.47 5.56 50.32
C ARG A 88 1.34 6.38 50.93
N LEU A 89 1.08 6.15 52.21
CA LEU A 89 0.15 6.96 52.99
C LEU A 89 0.74 8.34 53.26
N ALA A 90 -0.08 9.39 53.13
CA ALA A 90 0.34 10.77 53.41
C ALA A 90 0.88 10.94 54.84
N GLU A 91 1.88 11.80 55.04
CA GLU A 91 2.43 12.10 56.36
C GLU A 91 1.32 12.59 57.32
N GLY A 92 1.14 11.86 58.42
CA GLY A 92 0.07 12.11 59.40
C GLY A 92 -1.21 11.30 59.18
N SER A 93 -1.29 10.48 58.13
CA SER A 93 -2.39 9.53 57.92
C SER A 93 -2.34 8.42 58.97
N GLN A 94 -3.38 8.30 59.81
CA GLN A 94 -3.42 7.36 60.94
C GLN A 94 -3.91 5.96 60.54
N VAL A 95 -3.73 5.52 59.29
CA VAL A 95 -4.16 4.19 58.87
C VAL A 95 -3.33 3.11 59.56
N ARG A 96 -4.01 2.20 60.25
CA ARG A 96 -3.39 1.05 60.92
C ARG A 96 -3.78 -0.25 60.26
N PHE A 97 -5.00 -0.41 59.78
CA PHE A 97 -5.40 -1.62 59.08
C PHE A 97 -5.42 -1.39 57.56
N TYR A 98 -4.93 -2.38 56.81
CA TYR A 98 -4.96 -2.38 55.35
C TYR A 98 -5.32 -3.74 54.82
N ALA A 99 -6.19 -3.79 53.82
CA ALA A 99 -6.32 -4.96 52.98
C ALA A 99 -6.43 -4.56 51.52
N ALA A 100 -5.85 -5.36 50.63
CA ALA A 100 -5.87 -5.10 49.21
C ALA A 100 -5.96 -6.37 48.42
N VAL A 101 -6.79 -6.32 47.39
CA VAL A 101 -7.05 -7.43 46.50
C VAL A 101 -6.77 -6.97 45.07
N PRO A 102 -5.98 -7.73 44.31
CA PRO A 102 -5.66 -7.36 42.94
C PRO A 102 -6.88 -7.48 42.04
N LEU A 103 -6.96 -6.57 41.08
CA LEU A 103 -7.92 -6.59 40.00
C LEU A 103 -7.25 -7.24 38.79
N GLN A 104 -7.28 -8.57 38.74
CA GLN A 104 -6.71 -9.34 37.65
C GLN A 104 -7.80 -9.82 36.70
N SER A 105 -7.59 -9.57 35.41
CA SER A 105 -8.39 -10.11 34.32
C SER A 105 -8.30 -11.64 34.28
N ALA A 106 -9.27 -12.28 33.61
CA ALA A 106 -9.28 -13.73 33.41
C ALA A 106 -8.03 -14.27 32.69
N ASP A 107 -7.33 -13.43 31.91
CA ASP A 107 -6.07 -13.76 31.22
C ASP A 107 -4.81 -13.57 32.10
N GLY A 108 -4.97 -13.18 33.37
CA GLY A 108 -3.89 -12.93 34.32
C GLY A 108 -3.30 -11.52 34.23
N THR A 109 -3.81 -10.67 33.33
CA THR A 109 -3.39 -9.26 33.25
C THR A 109 -3.85 -8.51 34.48
N VAL A 110 -2.91 -7.88 35.19
CA VAL A 110 -3.20 -6.99 36.31
C VAL A 110 -3.77 -5.68 35.75
N LEU A 111 -5.03 -5.39 36.06
CA LEU A 111 -5.71 -4.15 35.69
C LEU A 111 -5.58 -3.08 36.77
N GLY A 112 -5.31 -3.47 38.01
CA GLY A 112 -5.27 -2.57 39.16
C GLY A 112 -5.40 -3.28 40.52
N VAL A 113 -5.83 -2.55 41.53
CA VAL A 113 -6.02 -3.03 42.91
C VAL A 113 -7.24 -2.36 43.57
N LEU A 114 -8.00 -3.13 44.35
CA LEU A 114 -9.05 -2.62 45.25
C LEU A 114 -8.53 -2.74 46.68
N SER A 115 -8.43 -1.62 47.39
CA SER A 115 -7.87 -1.55 48.73
C SER A 115 -8.84 -0.93 49.73
N VAL A 116 -8.81 -1.40 50.97
CA VAL A 116 -9.59 -0.92 52.11
C VAL A 116 -8.66 -0.56 53.27
N PHE A 117 -9.01 0.49 54.00
CA PHE A 117 -8.16 1.08 55.04
C PHE A 117 -8.98 1.51 56.25
N ASP A 118 -8.42 1.34 57.45
CA ASP A 118 -9.02 1.81 58.71
C ASP A 118 -7.95 2.47 59.60
N PRO A 119 -8.25 3.61 60.24
CA PRO A 119 -7.35 4.18 61.25
C PRO A 119 -7.18 3.31 62.50
N ALA A 120 -8.12 2.41 62.80
CA ALA A 120 -7.99 1.44 63.88
C ALA A 120 -7.31 0.15 63.40
N ALA A 121 -6.44 -0.43 64.23
CA ALA A 121 -5.90 -1.76 63.99
C ALA A 121 -6.99 -2.82 64.15
N ARG A 122 -6.90 -3.91 63.40
CA ARG A 122 -7.81 -5.06 63.48
C ARG A 122 -7.01 -6.34 63.73
N PRO A 123 -6.70 -6.66 65.00
CA PRO A 123 -5.85 -7.80 65.35
C PRO A 123 -6.36 -9.14 64.81
N ASP A 124 -7.69 -9.28 64.74
CA ASP A 124 -8.37 -10.47 64.21
C ASP A 124 -8.55 -10.44 62.68
N GLY A 125 -8.00 -9.42 62.00
CA GLY A 125 -8.07 -9.26 60.55
C GLY A 125 -9.47 -8.96 60.01
N LEU A 126 -9.71 -9.36 58.76
CA LEU A 126 -11.06 -9.46 58.22
C LEU A 126 -11.62 -10.83 58.58
N THR A 127 -12.90 -10.89 58.91
CA THR A 127 -13.57 -12.19 59.05
C THR A 127 -13.59 -12.91 57.69
N GLN A 128 -13.68 -14.25 57.69
CA GLN A 128 -13.77 -15.03 56.44
C GLN A 128 -14.87 -14.49 55.50
N VAL A 129 -16.02 -14.09 56.06
CA VAL A 129 -17.12 -13.50 55.30
C VAL A 129 -16.70 -12.17 54.66
N GLN A 130 -15.94 -11.33 55.35
CA GLN A 130 -15.44 -10.06 54.83
C GLN A 130 -14.34 -10.23 53.78
N GLU A 131 -13.44 -11.21 53.93
CA GLU A 131 -12.45 -11.55 52.92
C GLU A 131 -13.10 -12.05 51.63
N ASP A 132 -14.06 -12.98 51.78
CA ASP A 132 -14.84 -13.51 50.66
C ASP A 132 -15.63 -12.41 49.97
N CYS A 133 -16.24 -11.50 50.75
CA CYS A 133 -16.89 -10.30 50.23
C CYS A 133 -15.91 -9.41 49.46
N LEU A 134 -14.73 -9.12 49.99
CA LEU A 134 -13.76 -8.22 49.36
C LEU A 134 -13.18 -8.84 48.06
N ARG A 135 -12.85 -10.13 48.05
CA ARG A 135 -12.46 -10.86 46.83
C ARG A 135 -13.60 -10.92 45.81
N SER A 136 -14.83 -11.09 46.28
CA SER A 136 -16.01 -11.05 45.41
C SER A 136 -16.20 -9.67 44.79
N LEU A 137 -16.04 -8.60 45.58
CA LEU A 137 -16.08 -7.22 45.09
C LEU A 137 -14.95 -6.95 44.10
N ALA A 138 -13.73 -7.45 44.32
CA ALA A 138 -12.60 -7.32 43.39
C ALA A 138 -12.89 -7.97 42.03
N ARG A 139 -13.37 -9.23 42.04
CA ARG A 139 -13.80 -9.94 40.83
C ARG A 139 -14.92 -9.19 40.13
N GLN A 140 -15.84 -8.60 40.91
CA GLN A 140 -16.93 -7.81 40.39
C GLN A 140 -16.42 -6.51 39.75
N THR A 141 -15.44 -5.84 40.34
CA THR A 141 -14.74 -4.68 39.76
C THR A 141 -14.03 -5.03 38.46
N VAL A 142 -13.28 -6.14 38.40
CA VAL A 142 -12.65 -6.62 37.16
C VAL A 142 -13.71 -6.88 36.09
N THR A 143 -14.78 -7.58 36.45
CA THR A 143 -15.89 -7.86 35.53
C THR A 143 -16.49 -6.55 35.00
N LEU A 144 -16.66 -5.54 35.86
CA LEU A 144 -17.14 -4.22 35.46
C LEU A 144 -16.16 -3.50 34.51
N LEU A 145 -14.85 -3.61 34.73
CA LEU A 145 -13.82 -3.03 33.85
C LEU A 145 -13.76 -3.73 32.50
N GLU A 146 -13.80 -5.07 32.47
CA GLU A 146 -13.80 -5.86 31.25
C GLU A 146 -15.08 -5.62 30.44
N VAL A 147 -16.24 -5.60 31.09
CA VAL A 147 -17.52 -5.26 30.46
C VAL A 147 -17.48 -3.82 29.90
N ARG A 148 -16.92 -2.86 30.64
CA ARG A 148 -16.79 -1.48 30.17
C ARG A 148 -15.81 -1.35 28.99
N SER A 149 -14.68 -2.08 29.03
CA SER A 149 -13.68 -2.10 27.96
C SER A 149 -14.21 -2.76 26.69
N ALA A 150 -14.84 -3.93 26.82
CA ALA A 150 -15.50 -4.62 25.71
C ALA A 150 -16.68 -3.81 25.15
N ALA A 151 -17.48 -3.17 26.01
CA ALA A 151 -18.54 -2.28 25.59
C ALA A 151 -18.00 -1.06 24.83
N ARG A 152 -16.88 -0.48 25.27
CA ARG A 152 -16.22 0.64 24.56
C ARG A 152 -15.62 0.21 23.22
N ALA A 153 -14.94 -0.93 23.15
CA ALA A 153 -14.37 -1.45 21.91
C ALA A 153 -15.47 -1.81 20.90
N HIS A 154 -16.49 -2.56 21.36
CA HIS A 154 -17.64 -2.90 20.54
C HIS A 154 -18.44 -1.67 20.11
N ARG A 155 -18.58 -0.66 21.00
CA ARG A 155 -19.22 0.62 20.66
C ARG A 155 -18.38 1.44 19.68
N ALA A 156 -17.06 1.52 19.84
CA ALA A 156 -16.20 2.25 18.92
C ALA A 156 -16.25 1.62 17.52
N GLN A 157 -16.24 0.29 17.44
CA GLN A 157 -16.37 -0.42 16.18
C GLN A 157 -17.79 -0.30 15.59
N ARG A 158 -18.84 -0.38 16.41
CA ARG A 158 -20.23 -0.20 15.97
C ARG A 158 -20.51 1.23 15.50
N ILE A 159 -20.06 2.25 16.25
CA ILE A 159 -20.15 3.66 15.86
C ILE A 159 -19.34 3.91 14.59
N LEU A 160 -18.16 3.30 14.45
CA LEU A 160 -17.37 3.46 13.23
C LEU A 160 -18.11 2.86 12.02
N HIS A 161 -18.65 1.64 12.14
CA HIS A 161 -19.44 1.04 11.07
C HIS A 161 -20.74 1.81 10.77
N GLU A 162 -21.44 2.28 11.81
CA GLU A 162 -22.64 3.13 11.67
C GLU A 162 -22.28 4.44 10.96
N ARG A 163 -21.23 5.14 11.41
CA ARG A 163 -20.75 6.38 10.79
C ARG A 163 -20.27 6.19 9.37
N ILE A 164 -19.61 5.09 9.04
CA ILE A 164 -19.20 4.81 7.65
C ILE A 164 -20.44 4.75 6.77
N LEU A 165 -21.45 3.99 7.18
CA LEU A 165 -22.68 3.83 6.39
C LEU A 165 -23.56 5.08 6.36
N ASP A 166 -23.58 5.87 7.44
CA ASP A 166 -24.33 7.13 7.50
C ASP A 166 -23.59 8.31 6.86
N SER A 167 -22.26 8.25 6.77
CA SER A 167 -21.47 9.24 6.03
C SER A 167 -21.67 9.12 4.52
N ALA A 168 -22.13 7.97 4.03
CA ALA A 168 -22.55 7.77 2.64
C ALA A 168 -23.92 8.39 2.39
N THR A 169 -24.04 9.70 2.56
CA THR A 169 -25.29 10.47 2.45
C THR A 169 -25.86 10.52 1.03
N ASP A 170 -25.00 10.31 0.04
CA ASP A 170 -25.34 10.33 -1.38
C ASP A 170 -25.90 9.00 -1.86
N TYR A 171 -25.85 7.97 -1.01
CA TYR A 171 -26.33 6.63 -1.31
C TYR A 171 -27.39 6.22 -0.29
N ALA A 172 -28.53 5.78 -0.81
CA ALA A 172 -29.50 5.05 -0.03
C ALA A 172 -29.02 3.61 0.12
N ILE A 173 -28.56 3.28 1.32
CA ILE A 173 -28.11 1.94 1.70
C ILE A 173 -29.21 1.33 2.59
N ILE A 174 -29.81 0.27 2.07
CA ILE A 174 -31.00 -0.36 2.63
C ILE A 174 -30.69 -1.84 2.82
N ALA A 175 -30.60 -2.28 4.07
CA ALA A 175 -30.52 -3.70 4.36
C ALA A 175 -31.93 -4.27 4.51
N MET A 176 -32.13 -5.49 4.05
CA MET A 176 -33.40 -6.20 4.07
C MET A 176 -33.22 -7.64 4.50
N ASP A 177 -34.25 -8.24 5.07
CA ASP A 177 -34.28 -9.68 5.31
C ASP A 177 -34.49 -10.49 4.01
N ARG A 178 -34.52 -11.82 4.10
CA ARG A 178 -34.69 -12.71 2.94
C ARG A 178 -36.05 -12.55 2.23
N SER A 179 -37.01 -11.90 2.86
CA SER A 179 -38.32 -11.60 2.28
C SER A 179 -38.42 -10.19 1.67
N GLY A 180 -37.35 -9.40 1.77
CA GLY A 180 -37.31 -8.02 1.25
C GLY A 180 -37.89 -6.99 2.20
N ARG A 181 -38.03 -7.30 3.51
CA ARG A 181 -38.43 -6.31 4.53
C ARG A 181 -37.21 -5.57 5.04
N VAL A 182 -37.30 -4.25 5.14
CA VAL A 182 -36.19 -3.39 5.54
C VAL A 182 -35.78 -3.69 6.98
N THR A 183 -34.52 -4.01 7.19
CA THR A 183 -33.92 -4.22 8.51
C THR A 183 -32.96 -3.10 8.88
N ARG A 184 -32.53 -2.28 7.91
CA ARG A 184 -31.74 -1.07 8.14
C ARG A 184 -31.91 -0.06 7.01
N TRP A 185 -31.84 1.22 7.36
CA TRP A 185 -32.04 2.34 6.45
C TRP A 185 -31.10 3.50 6.83
N ASN A 186 -30.04 3.70 6.06
CA ASN A 186 -29.06 4.74 6.41
C ASN A 186 -29.59 6.17 6.21
N ALA A 187 -28.84 7.15 6.71
CA ALA A 187 -29.17 8.58 6.55
C ALA A 187 -29.29 9.03 5.07
N GLY A 188 -28.58 8.36 4.15
CA GLY A 188 -28.72 8.61 2.72
C GLY A 188 -30.08 8.14 2.17
N ALA A 189 -30.57 7.01 2.64
CA ALA A 189 -31.88 6.47 2.26
C ALA A 189 -33.00 7.36 2.77
N GLU A 190 -32.92 7.88 4.01
CA GLU A 190 -33.91 8.83 4.51
C GLU A 190 -33.97 10.11 3.66
N ARG A 191 -32.81 10.66 3.31
CA ARG A 191 -32.74 11.87 2.49
C ARG A 191 -33.33 11.64 1.10
N ILE A 192 -32.96 10.55 0.45
CA ILE A 192 -33.35 10.28 -0.94
C ILE A 192 -34.81 9.82 -0.99
N LEU A 193 -35.18 8.83 -0.20
CA LEU A 193 -36.50 8.21 -0.29
C LEU A 193 -37.55 8.94 0.56
N GLY A 194 -37.13 9.71 1.57
CA GLY A 194 -37.98 10.60 2.36
C GLY A 194 -38.72 9.93 3.53
N TRP A 195 -38.59 8.62 3.70
CA TRP A 195 -39.02 7.93 4.92
C TRP A 195 -37.87 7.88 5.91
N ARG A 196 -38.17 8.10 7.19
CA ARG A 196 -37.20 7.86 8.25
C ARG A 196 -36.96 6.37 8.44
N GLU A 197 -35.80 6.00 8.96
CA GLU A 197 -35.49 4.60 9.25
C GLU A 197 -36.58 3.95 10.11
N GLU A 198 -37.00 4.62 11.20
CA GLU A 198 -38.04 4.17 12.12
C GLU A 198 -39.38 3.85 11.45
N GLU A 199 -39.67 4.50 10.31
CA GLU A 199 -40.91 4.31 9.56
C GLU A 199 -40.83 3.16 8.56
N MET A 200 -39.61 2.74 8.21
CA MET A 200 -39.36 1.69 7.21
C MET A 200 -38.92 0.37 7.83
N LEU A 201 -38.35 0.36 9.04
CA LEU A 201 -37.93 -0.86 9.71
C LEU A 201 -39.09 -1.86 9.84
N GLY A 202 -38.93 -3.05 9.25
CA GLY A 202 -39.92 -4.13 9.21
C GLY A 202 -40.88 -4.07 8.02
N ASP A 203 -40.96 -2.94 7.32
CA ASP A 203 -41.83 -2.75 6.16
C ASP A 203 -41.18 -3.23 4.85
N PRO A 204 -41.98 -3.66 3.85
CA PRO A 204 -41.44 -4.18 2.61
C PRO A 204 -40.78 -3.07 1.79
N ALA A 205 -39.55 -3.30 1.33
CA ALA A 205 -38.80 -2.32 0.55
C ALA A 205 -39.41 -2.04 -0.83
N HIS A 206 -40.30 -2.90 -1.35
CA HIS A 206 -40.93 -2.63 -2.63
C HIS A 206 -41.78 -1.34 -2.64
N VAL A 207 -42.09 -0.74 -1.48
CA VAL A 207 -42.90 0.49 -1.39
C VAL A 207 -42.28 1.71 -2.06
N PHE A 208 -40.97 1.70 -2.33
CA PHE A 208 -40.33 2.75 -3.13
C PHE A 208 -40.19 2.35 -4.61
N PHE A 209 -40.64 1.17 -5.04
CA PHE A 209 -40.78 0.87 -6.47
C PHE A 209 -42.06 1.50 -7.00
N THR A 210 -42.16 1.74 -8.30
CA THR A 210 -43.41 2.24 -8.89
C THR A 210 -44.51 1.16 -8.82
N PRO A 211 -45.81 1.53 -8.76
CA PRO A 211 -46.91 0.57 -8.77
C PRO A 211 -46.81 -0.43 -9.92
N GLU A 212 -46.39 0.04 -11.10
CA GLU A 212 -46.21 -0.75 -12.31
C GLU A 212 -45.07 -1.77 -12.16
N ASP A 213 -43.94 -1.37 -11.56
CA ASP A 213 -42.82 -2.29 -11.31
C ASP A 213 -43.14 -3.33 -10.24
N ARG A 214 -43.95 -2.97 -9.24
CA ARG A 214 -44.43 -3.91 -8.22
C ARG A 214 -45.36 -4.95 -8.84
N GLU A 215 -46.30 -4.52 -9.70
CA GLU A 215 -47.22 -5.43 -10.39
C GLU A 215 -46.47 -6.38 -11.33
N ALA A 216 -45.40 -5.90 -11.96
CA ALA A 216 -44.49 -6.71 -12.77
C ALA A 216 -43.53 -7.61 -11.95
N GLY A 217 -43.61 -7.62 -10.62
CA GLY A 217 -42.78 -8.45 -9.74
C GLY A 217 -41.28 -8.15 -9.82
N ARG A 218 -40.92 -6.90 -10.14
CA ARG A 218 -39.52 -6.48 -10.30
C ARG A 218 -38.68 -6.65 -9.02
N PRO A 219 -39.16 -6.29 -7.82
CA PRO A 219 -38.39 -6.48 -6.59
C PRO A 219 -38.00 -7.94 -6.35
N GLU A 220 -38.94 -8.86 -6.56
CA GLU A 220 -38.73 -10.30 -6.39
C GLU A 220 -37.75 -10.85 -7.43
N THR A 221 -37.85 -10.36 -8.67
CA THR A 221 -36.93 -10.73 -9.75
C THR A 221 -35.51 -10.30 -9.45
N GLU A 222 -35.30 -9.08 -8.93
CA GLU A 222 -33.99 -8.61 -8.51
C GLU A 222 -33.41 -9.45 -7.38
N MET A 223 -34.21 -9.79 -6.37
CA MET A 223 -33.76 -10.66 -5.27
C MET A 223 -33.33 -12.03 -5.80
N ALA A 224 -34.10 -12.63 -6.71
CA ALA A 224 -33.76 -13.92 -7.31
C ALA A 224 -32.46 -13.85 -8.14
N LEU A 225 -32.28 -12.78 -8.92
CA LEU A 225 -31.05 -12.55 -9.68
C LEU A 225 -29.84 -12.35 -8.76
N ALA A 226 -29.98 -11.55 -7.71
CA ALA A 226 -28.92 -11.34 -6.73
C ALA A 226 -28.50 -12.65 -6.03
N LEU A 227 -29.44 -13.56 -5.75
CA LEU A 227 -29.11 -14.88 -5.20
C LEU A 227 -28.35 -15.78 -6.19
N ARG A 228 -28.73 -15.73 -7.47
CA ARG A 228 -28.14 -16.58 -8.52
C ARG A 228 -26.75 -16.08 -8.92
N ASP A 229 -26.65 -14.78 -9.19
CA ASP A 229 -25.52 -14.15 -9.86
C ASP A 229 -24.64 -13.35 -8.89
N GLY A 230 -25.03 -13.25 -7.62
CA GLY A 230 -24.30 -12.53 -6.59
C GLY A 230 -24.58 -11.02 -6.54
N PHE A 231 -25.21 -10.45 -7.57
CA PHE A 231 -25.71 -9.07 -7.58
C PHE A 231 -26.85 -8.92 -8.62
N ALA A 232 -27.64 -7.86 -8.49
CA ALA A 232 -28.66 -7.50 -9.48
C ALA A 232 -28.67 -5.99 -9.70
N PRO A 233 -28.41 -5.52 -10.94
CA PRO A 233 -28.39 -4.10 -11.25
C PRO A 233 -29.80 -3.53 -11.31
N ASP A 234 -29.90 -2.24 -10.99
CA ASP A 234 -31.16 -1.51 -10.97
C ASP A 234 -30.97 -0.09 -11.48
N GLU A 235 -31.60 0.21 -12.60
CA GLU A 235 -31.64 1.54 -13.16
C GLU A 235 -33.06 1.87 -13.63
N ARG A 236 -33.86 2.54 -12.79
CA ARG A 236 -35.27 2.84 -13.10
C ARG A 236 -35.88 3.94 -12.25
N TRP A 237 -37.14 4.25 -12.55
CA TRP A 237 -37.93 5.15 -11.71
C TRP A 237 -38.34 4.45 -10.41
N HIS A 238 -38.12 5.14 -9.31
CA HIS A 238 -38.59 4.81 -7.98
C HIS A 238 -39.41 5.96 -7.41
N LEU A 239 -40.07 5.72 -6.29
CA LEU A 239 -40.94 6.66 -5.61
C LEU A 239 -40.35 7.06 -4.27
N ARG A 240 -40.44 8.36 -3.98
CA ARG A 240 -40.27 8.88 -2.62
C ARG A 240 -41.57 8.74 -1.83
N LYS A 241 -41.51 8.94 -0.51
CA LYS A 241 -42.65 8.91 0.41
C LYS A 241 -43.86 9.73 -0.04
N GLY A 242 -43.63 10.92 -0.59
CA GLY A 242 -44.68 11.80 -1.09
C GLY A 242 -45.29 11.37 -2.44
N GLY A 243 -44.89 10.24 -3.00
CA GLY A 243 -45.34 9.76 -4.33
C GLY A 243 -44.59 10.39 -5.51
N GLN A 244 -43.59 11.23 -5.26
CA GLN A 244 -42.77 11.81 -6.31
C GLN A 244 -41.83 10.75 -6.91
N ARG A 245 -41.81 10.67 -8.24
CA ARG A 245 -40.87 9.80 -8.97
C ARG A 245 -39.47 10.39 -8.99
N PHE A 246 -38.47 9.54 -8.84
CA PHE A 246 -37.05 9.87 -8.99
C PHE A 246 -36.34 8.71 -9.71
N TRP A 247 -35.33 9.00 -10.52
CA TRP A 247 -34.56 8.01 -11.26
C TRP A 247 -33.46 7.48 -10.35
N ALA A 248 -33.58 6.22 -9.95
CA ALA A 248 -32.59 5.55 -9.14
C ALA A 248 -31.66 4.71 -10.01
N THR A 249 -30.39 4.69 -9.63
CA THR A 249 -29.38 3.80 -10.18
C THR A 249 -28.68 3.11 -9.02
N GLY A 250 -28.53 1.80 -9.06
CA GLY A 250 -28.04 1.04 -7.93
C GLY A 250 -27.97 -0.45 -8.21
N GLU A 251 -27.74 -1.20 -7.16
CA GLU A 251 -27.67 -2.66 -7.22
C GLU A 251 -28.13 -3.30 -5.91
N LEU A 252 -28.56 -4.54 -6.04
CA LEU A 252 -28.98 -5.39 -4.94
C LEU A 252 -28.01 -6.56 -4.81
N MET A 253 -27.52 -6.81 -3.61
CA MET A 253 -26.59 -7.91 -3.31
C MET A 253 -27.16 -8.81 -2.19
N PRO A 254 -26.87 -10.13 -2.19
CA PRO A 254 -27.26 -10.99 -1.09
C PRO A 254 -26.34 -10.78 0.11
N LEU A 255 -26.92 -10.50 1.28
CA LEU A 255 -26.20 -10.42 2.54
C LEU A 255 -26.08 -11.83 3.13
N LYS A 256 -24.86 -12.33 3.29
CA LYS A 256 -24.56 -13.70 3.76
C LYS A 256 -23.99 -13.70 5.18
N ALA A 257 -24.39 -14.68 5.99
CA ALA A 257 -23.75 -15.01 7.26
C ALA A 257 -22.34 -15.56 7.04
N GLU A 258 -21.52 -15.62 8.10
CA GLU A 258 -20.19 -16.24 8.07
C GLU A 258 -20.20 -17.70 7.61
N ASN A 259 -21.28 -18.45 7.88
CA ASN A 259 -21.44 -19.83 7.40
C ASN A 259 -21.92 -19.94 5.94
N GLY A 260 -21.93 -18.83 5.19
CA GLY A 260 -22.32 -18.76 3.78
C GLY A 260 -23.83 -18.73 3.53
N THR A 261 -24.66 -18.89 4.57
CA THR A 261 -26.11 -18.85 4.43
C THR A 261 -26.57 -17.42 4.15
N VAL A 262 -27.39 -17.21 3.13
CA VAL A 262 -27.95 -15.88 2.84
C VAL A 262 -28.92 -15.48 3.96
N GLN A 263 -28.63 -14.37 4.64
CA GLN A 263 -29.44 -13.77 5.71
C GLN A 263 -30.43 -12.73 5.19
N GLY A 264 -30.16 -12.14 4.02
CA GLY A 264 -31.02 -11.12 3.46
C GLY A 264 -30.39 -10.47 2.23
N PHE A 265 -30.69 -9.20 2.01
CA PHE A 265 -30.18 -8.45 0.88
C PHE A 265 -29.75 -7.04 1.28
N LEU A 266 -28.75 -6.49 0.60
CA LEU A 266 -28.32 -5.11 0.71
C LEU A 266 -28.60 -4.41 -0.62
N LYS A 267 -29.47 -3.41 -0.61
CA LYS A 267 -29.74 -2.54 -1.75
C LYS A 267 -28.98 -1.24 -1.55
N ILE A 268 -28.17 -0.88 -2.53
CA ILE A 268 -27.53 0.43 -2.59
C ILE A 268 -28.08 1.13 -3.82
N LEU A 269 -28.65 2.32 -3.65
CA LEU A 269 -29.16 3.11 -4.76
C LEU A 269 -28.83 4.58 -4.60
N ARG A 270 -28.70 5.26 -5.73
CA ARG A 270 -28.39 6.68 -5.82
C ARG A 270 -29.41 7.36 -6.71
N ASP A 271 -29.79 8.57 -6.35
CA ASP A 271 -30.68 9.41 -7.14
C ASP A 271 -29.91 10.14 -8.24
N ARG A 272 -30.34 9.95 -9.50
CA ARG A 272 -29.79 10.64 -10.67
C ARG A 272 -30.85 11.42 -11.45
N THR A 273 -31.97 11.74 -10.83
CA THR A 273 -33.09 12.46 -11.48
C THR A 273 -32.66 13.82 -12.03
N GLN A 274 -31.96 14.61 -11.21
CA GLN A 274 -31.54 15.96 -11.60
C GLN A 274 -30.60 15.91 -12.81
N GLN A 275 -29.63 15.00 -12.79
CA GLN A 275 -28.72 14.78 -13.92
C GLN A 275 -29.47 14.38 -15.20
N ARG A 276 -30.55 13.60 -15.08
CA ARG A 276 -31.36 13.17 -16.22
C ARG A 276 -32.25 14.29 -16.78
N VAL A 277 -32.82 15.14 -15.92
CA VAL A 277 -33.68 16.26 -16.36
C VAL A 277 -32.84 17.36 -17.01
N GLU A 278 -31.68 17.70 -16.43
CA GLU A 278 -30.73 18.66 -17.00
C GLU A 278 -30.22 18.20 -18.38
N ALA A 279 -30.02 16.90 -18.56
CA ALA A 279 -29.67 16.33 -19.87
C ALA A 279 -30.82 16.47 -20.91
N ALA A 280 -32.07 16.36 -20.48
CA ALA A 280 -33.22 16.42 -21.40
C ALA A 280 -33.51 17.85 -21.91
N GLU A 281 -33.39 18.87 -21.05
CA GLU A 281 -33.58 20.27 -21.47
C GLU A 281 -32.45 20.77 -22.39
N ARG A 282 -31.20 20.32 -22.16
CA ARG A 282 -30.05 20.61 -23.03
C ARG A 282 -30.31 20.16 -24.48
N ASN A 283 -30.89 18.97 -24.66
CA ASN A 283 -31.18 18.41 -25.99
C ASN A 283 -32.22 19.23 -26.79
N ALA A 284 -33.22 19.83 -26.13
CA ALA A 284 -34.27 20.59 -26.82
C ALA A 284 -33.80 21.95 -27.33
N SER A 285 -32.80 22.56 -26.68
CA SER A 285 -32.18 23.81 -27.12
C SER A 285 -31.28 23.61 -28.34
N GLU A 286 -30.56 22.49 -28.38
CA GLU A 286 -29.61 22.11 -29.43
C GLU A 286 -30.27 21.96 -30.82
N LEU A 287 -31.50 21.43 -30.86
CA LEU A 287 -32.26 21.22 -32.11
C LEU A 287 -32.64 22.52 -32.84
N ARG A 288 -32.98 23.60 -32.12
CA ARG A 288 -33.39 24.88 -32.72
C ARG A 288 -32.21 25.64 -33.33
N PHE A 289 -31.04 25.56 -32.71
CA PHE A 289 -29.81 26.20 -33.18
C PHE A 289 -29.31 25.62 -34.51
N ARG A 290 -29.39 24.28 -34.68
CA ARG A 290 -28.91 23.58 -35.88
C ARG A 290 -29.60 24.01 -37.18
N SER A 291 -30.89 24.36 -37.13
CA SER A 291 -31.71 24.63 -38.34
C SER A 291 -31.39 25.96 -39.04
N LEU A 292 -30.87 26.97 -38.33
CA LEU A 292 -30.54 28.28 -38.92
C LEU A 292 -29.19 28.30 -39.66
N VAL A 293 -28.29 27.41 -39.28
CA VAL A 293 -26.94 27.31 -39.83
C VAL A 293 -26.94 26.75 -41.25
N GLU A 294 -27.88 25.87 -41.58
CA GLU A 294 -27.91 25.12 -42.84
C GLU A 294 -28.22 25.97 -44.09
N VAL A 295 -28.83 27.15 -43.97
CA VAL A 295 -29.32 27.98 -45.10
C VAL A 295 -28.42 29.18 -45.47
N SER A 296 -27.22 29.31 -44.88
CA SER A 296 -26.30 30.45 -45.12
C SER A 296 -25.54 30.35 -46.46
N PRO A 297 -25.36 31.45 -47.24
CA PRO A 297 -24.68 31.49 -48.56
C PRO A 297 -23.14 31.50 -48.51
N GLN A 298 -22.55 31.57 -47.32
CA GLN A 298 -21.11 31.46 -47.10
C GLN A 298 -20.83 30.18 -46.32
N VAL A 299 -19.57 29.73 -46.30
CA VAL A 299 -19.20 28.60 -45.44
C VAL A 299 -19.35 29.05 -43.99
N VAL A 300 -20.22 28.39 -43.24
CA VAL A 300 -20.44 28.61 -41.80
C VAL A 300 -20.09 27.35 -41.06
N TRP A 301 -19.36 27.55 -39.97
CA TRP A 301 -18.78 26.44 -39.25
C TRP A 301 -18.66 26.71 -37.76
N PHE A 302 -18.78 25.63 -37.00
CA PHE A 302 -18.66 25.65 -35.54
C PHE A 302 -17.46 24.82 -35.15
N GLY A 303 -16.66 25.37 -34.23
CA GLY A 303 -15.50 24.74 -33.64
C GLY A 303 -15.72 24.46 -32.16
N ASP A 304 -15.11 23.42 -31.60
CA ASP A 304 -15.06 23.27 -30.13
C ASP A 304 -14.28 24.44 -29.46
N ALA A 305 -14.18 24.51 -28.12
CA ALA A 305 -13.35 25.53 -27.43
C ALA A 305 -11.92 25.55 -27.97
N ALA A 306 -11.51 24.38 -28.47
CA ALA A 306 -10.23 24.11 -29.07
C ALA A 306 -10.18 24.45 -30.59
N GLY A 307 -11.27 24.91 -31.18
CA GLY A 307 -11.42 25.31 -32.58
C GLY A 307 -11.69 24.19 -33.59
N ASN A 308 -11.68 22.91 -33.25
CA ASN A 308 -11.90 21.84 -34.23
C ASN A 308 -13.28 21.97 -34.86
N ILE A 309 -13.33 22.05 -36.19
CA ILE A 309 -14.58 22.23 -36.90
C ILE A 309 -15.42 20.95 -36.79
N THR A 310 -16.35 20.98 -35.84
CA THR A 310 -17.29 19.89 -35.57
C THR A 310 -18.46 19.90 -36.55
N TYR A 311 -18.67 21.03 -37.25
CA TYR A 311 -19.78 21.21 -38.16
C TYR A 311 -19.47 22.20 -39.28
N CYS A 312 -19.83 21.84 -40.51
CA CYS A 312 -19.89 22.72 -41.68
C CYS A 312 -21.28 22.63 -42.35
N ASN A 313 -21.78 23.77 -42.83
CA ASN A 313 -23.04 23.84 -43.58
C ASN A 313 -22.90 23.32 -45.04
N PRO A 314 -24.01 23.03 -45.76
CA PRO A 314 -24.00 22.36 -47.07
C PRO A 314 -23.08 22.94 -48.15
N ILE A 315 -22.91 24.27 -48.18
CA ILE A 315 -22.09 25.00 -49.16
C ILE A 315 -20.62 24.58 -49.14
N TRP A 316 -20.13 24.23 -47.96
CA TRP A 316 -18.80 23.67 -47.77
C TRP A 316 -18.53 22.48 -48.70
N TYR A 317 -19.47 21.53 -48.75
CA TYR A 317 -19.32 20.28 -49.50
C TYR A 317 -19.50 20.51 -51.00
N GLU A 318 -20.43 21.39 -51.40
CA GLU A 318 -20.64 21.76 -52.81
C GLU A 318 -19.40 22.40 -53.45
N PHE A 319 -18.68 23.26 -52.70
CA PHE A 319 -17.47 23.92 -53.18
C PHE A 319 -16.27 22.96 -53.27
N THR A 320 -16.16 22.05 -52.30
CA THR A 320 -14.98 21.20 -52.08
C THR A 320 -15.12 19.80 -52.67
N GLY A 321 -16.33 19.44 -53.11
CA GLY A 321 -16.68 18.16 -53.70
C GLY A 321 -16.65 16.99 -52.73
N LEU A 322 -16.52 17.28 -51.43
CA LEU A 322 -16.45 16.26 -50.39
C LEU A 322 -17.84 15.71 -50.07
N PRO A 323 -17.94 14.45 -49.64
CA PRO A 323 -19.20 13.90 -49.21
C PRO A 323 -19.77 14.70 -48.02
N SER A 324 -21.09 14.83 -47.95
CA SER A 324 -21.74 15.55 -46.85
C SER A 324 -21.33 14.97 -45.48
N GLY A 325 -20.99 15.85 -44.53
CA GLY A 325 -20.46 15.48 -43.21
C GLY A 325 -18.92 15.37 -43.15
N ASP A 326 -18.25 15.43 -44.31
CA ASP A 326 -16.80 15.56 -44.40
C ASP A 326 -16.39 17.02 -44.20
N THR A 327 -16.45 17.43 -42.92
CA THR A 327 -16.10 18.77 -42.42
C THR A 327 -14.61 19.00 -42.46
N ASN A 328 -13.88 18.19 -43.24
CA ASN A 328 -12.46 18.23 -43.40
C ASN A 328 -12.07 19.40 -44.30
N TRP A 329 -12.33 20.59 -43.77
CA TRP A 329 -11.92 21.85 -44.33
C TRP A 329 -10.46 22.00 -44.46
N ALA A 330 -9.73 21.29 -43.63
CA ALA A 330 -8.34 21.04 -43.84
C ALA A 330 -8.11 20.39 -45.22
N SER A 331 -8.64 19.21 -45.55
CA SER A 331 -8.28 18.40 -46.76
C SER A 331 -8.31 19.08 -48.13
N VAL A 332 -8.89 20.26 -48.17
CA VAL A 332 -9.15 21.05 -49.35
C VAL A 332 -8.63 22.44 -49.16
N ILE A 333 -7.77 22.76 -48.20
CA ILE A 333 -6.89 23.92 -48.34
C ILE A 333 -5.77 23.52 -49.27
N HIS A 334 -5.19 24.48 -49.96
CA HIS A 334 -3.90 24.43 -50.60
C HIS A 334 -2.99 23.87 -49.55
N PRO A 335 -2.54 22.64 -49.78
CA PRO A 335 -1.88 21.91 -48.73
C PRO A 335 -0.72 22.72 -48.09
N ASP A 336 0.01 23.57 -48.84
CA ASP A 336 1.05 24.51 -48.35
C ASP A 336 0.59 25.67 -47.43
N HIS A 337 -0.69 25.99 -47.36
CA HIS A 337 -1.23 27.11 -46.57
C HIS A 337 -2.28 26.66 -45.52
N GLN A 338 -2.81 25.44 -45.64
CA GLN A 338 -3.75 24.76 -44.70
C GLN A 338 -3.39 24.95 -43.25
N GLU A 339 -2.09 24.81 -42.95
CA GLU A 339 -1.53 24.93 -41.61
C GLU A 339 -1.43 26.39 -41.15
N ARG A 340 -0.81 27.32 -41.92
CA ARG A 340 -0.72 28.77 -41.58
C ARG A 340 -2.08 29.37 -41.22
N VAL A 341 -3.14 28.77 -41.73
CA VAL A 341 -4.56 29.10 -41.55
C VAL A 341 -5.18 28.47 -40.30
N LEU A 342 -4.96 27.16 -40.11
CA LEU A 342 -5.32 26.42 -38.91
C LEU A 342 -4.56 26.94 -37.68
N GLU A 343 -3.41 27.58 -37.89
CA GLU A 343 -2.63 28.24 -36.84
C GLU A 343 -3.21 29.58 -36.46
N VAL A 344 -3.42 30.50 -37.42
CA VAL A 344 -4.08 31.77 -37.10
C VAL A 344 -5.46 31.52 -36.46
N TRP A 345 -6.09 30.38 -36.79
CA TRP A 345 -7.32 29.91 -36.16
C TRP A 345 -7.13 29.58 -34.70
N ARG A 346 -6.12 28.78 -34.36
CA ARG A 346 -5.82 28.48 -32.96
C ARG A 346 -5.19 29.64 -32.18
N HIS A 347 -4.46 30.56 -32.83
CA HIS A 347 -3.96 31.77 -32.15
C HIS A 347 -5.12 32.66 -31.70
N ALA A 348 -6.14 32.76 -32.54
CA ALA A 348 -7.41 33.31 -32.12
C ALA A 348 -8.04 32.45 -31.03
N VAL A 349 -8.03 31.10 -31.18
CA VAL A 349 -8.38 30.14 -30.12
C VAL A 349 -7.88 30.59 -28.78
N GLU A 350 -6.62 31.01 -28.72
CA GLU A 350 -6.01 31.14 -27.42
C GLU A 350 -5.72 32.55 -26.97
N THR A 351 -5.54 33.50 -27.88
CA THR A 351 -5.72 34.91 -27.47
C THR A 351 -7.15 35.20 -27.08
N GLU A 352 -8.03 34.22 -27.32
CA GLU A 352 -9.46 34.31 -27.17
C GLU A 352 -9.97 35.51 -28.00
N GLY A 353 -9.23 35.80 -29.06
CA GLY A 353 -9.35 36.97 -29.90
C GLY A 353 -10.01 36.61 -31.22
N PRO A 354 -10.46 37.58 -32.02
CA PRO A 354 -11.05 37.27 -33.31
C PRO A 354 -10.02 36.62 -34.25
N TYR A 355 -10.41 35.48 -34.81
CA TYR A 355 -9.76 34.84 -35.94
C TYR A 355 -10.04 35.61 -37.22
N GLU A 356 -8.99 35.80 -38.00
CA GLU A 356 -9.06 36.25 -39.37
C GLU A 356 -7.82 35.78 -40.14
N VAL A 357 -7.99 35.02 -41.22
CA VAL A 357 -6.87 34.55 -42.03
C VAL A 357 -7.24 34.26 -43.46
N GLU A 358 -6.25 34.33 -44.33
CA GLU A 358 -6.38 34.04 -45.74
C GLU A 358 -5.97 32.59 -46.08
N ILE A 359 -6.95 31.80 -46.52
CA ILE A 359 -6.94 30.36 -46.77
C ILE A 359 -7.15 30.01 -48.23
N PRO A 360 -6.20 29.39 -48.94
CA PRO A 360 -6.47 28.97 -50.29
C PRO A 360 -7.17 27.62 -50.38
N PHE A 361 -8.49 27.53 -50.58
CA PHE A 361 -9.18 26.26 -50.73
C PHE A 361 -9.16 25.68 -52.17
N ARG A 362 -8.90 24.38 -52.28
CA ARG A 362 -9.04 23.50 -53.45
C ARG A 362 -10.48 23.43 -53.89
N ARG A 363 -10.69 23.76 -55.15
CA ARG A 363 -11.96 23.63 -55.81
C ARG A 363 -12.03 22.28 -56.51
N ALA A 364 -13.12 21.55 -56.31
CA ALA A 364 -13.25 20.20 -56.86
C ALA A 364 -13.41 20.15 -58.39
N SER A 365 -13.98 21.19 -59.00
CA SER A 365 -14.37 21.19 -60.43
C SER A 365 -13.20 21.21 -61.40
N ASP A 366 -12.12 21.91 -61.04
CA ASP A 366 -10.91 22.11 -61.86
C ASP A 366 -9.63 21.78 -61.09
N GLY A 367 -9.75 21.47 -59.79
CA GLY A 367 -8.63 21.14 -58.91
C GLY A 367 -7.80 22.35 -58.48
N GLN A 368 -8.16 23.57 -58.91
CA GLN A 368 -7.36 24.76 -58.63
C GLN A 368 -7.56 25.21 -57.19
N TYR A 369 -6.50 25.75 -56.60
CA TYR A 369 -6.53 26.30 -55.26
C TYR A 369 -6.79 27.79 -55.30
N ARG A 370 -7.75 28.25 -54.49
CA ARG A 370 -8.19 29.64 -54.48
C ARG A 370 -8.13 30.23 -53.09
N TRP A 371 -7.47 31.37 -52.87
CA TRP A 371 -7.47 32.08 -51.57
C TRP A 371 -8.90 32.39 -51.11
N PHE A 372 -9.14 32.35 -49.82
CA PHE A 372 -10.36 32.68 -49.07
C PHE A 372 -9.93 33.48 -47.86
N LEU A 373 -10.80 34.27 -47.23
CA LEU A 373 -10.62 34.90 -45.95
C LEU A 373 -11.59 34.24 -44.97
N ALA A 374 -11.07 33.51 -44.01
CA ALA A 374 -11.84 32.97 -42.90
C ALA A 374 -11.74 33.85 -41.68
N ARG A 375 -12.84 33.92 -40.94
CA ARG A 375 -12.95 34.69 -39.72
C ARG A 375 -13.75 33.94 -38.68
N GLY A 376 -13.46 34.14 -37.41
CA GLY A 376 -14.23 33.54 -36.32
C GLY A 376 -13.84 34.13 -34.97
N LYS A 377 -14.48 33.68 -33.90
CA LYS A 377 -14.18 34.18 -32.55
C LYS A 377 -14.60 33.18 -31.48
N PRO A 378 -14.03 33.27 -30.26
CA PRO A 378 -14.40 32.43 -29.15
C PRO A 378 -15.64 32.99 -28.47
N ILE A 379 -16.37 32.07 -27.87
CA ILE A 379 -17.46 32.37 -26.97
C ILE A 379 -17.04 31.83 -25.61
N SER A 380 -16.91 32.71 -24.62
CA SER A 380 -16.41 32.41 -23.28
C SER A 380 -17.53 32.22 -22.25
N ASP A 381 -17.23 31.46 -21.20
CA ASP A 381 -18.06 31.15 -20.05
C ASP A 381 -18.18 32.34 -19.08
N ALA A 382 -18.97 32.16 -18.01
CA ALA A 382 -19.25 33.22 -17.03
C ALA A 382 -18.03 33.66 -16.19
N ALA A 383 -16.93 32.88 -16.18
CA ALA A 383 -15.67 33.21 -15.51
C ALA A 383 -14.67 33.89 -16.47
N GLY A 384 -15.05 34.05 -17.74
CA GLY A 384 -14.26 34.69 -18.78
C GLY A 384 -13.46 33.72 -19.64
N VAL A 385 -13.71 32.40 -19.56
CA VAL A 385 -12.90 31.36 -20.20
C VAL A 385 -13.56 30.81 -21.47
N PRO A 386 -12.88 30.65 -22.62
CA PRO A 386 -13.44 30.21 -23.90
C PRO A 386 -13.99 28.79 -23.86
N ASP A 387 -15.21 28.62 -24.35
CA ASP A 387 -15.97 27.37 -24.33
C ASP A 387 -16.27 26.81 -25.74
N CYS A 388 -16.44 27.65 -26.77
CA CYS A 388 -16.54 27.19 -28.15
C CYS A 388 -16.21 28.26 -29.18
N TRP A 389 -16.06 27.83 -30.42
CA TRP A 389 -15.69 28.68 -31.55
C TRP A 389 -16.76 28.72 -32.64
N ILE A 390 -16.92 29.88 -33.26
CA ILE A 390 -17.80 30.06 -34.41
C ILE A 390 -17.08 30.87 -35.49
N GLY A 391 -17.22 30.46 -36.75
CA GLY A 391 -16.57 31.14 -37.87
C GLY A 391 -17.26 31.01 -39.22
N ILE A 392 -16.72 31.77 -40.18
CA ILE A 392 -17.11 31.84 -41.58
C ILE A 392 -15.87 31.81 -42.51
N ALA A 393 -16.04 31.48 -43.81
CA ALA A 393 -14.97 31.61 -44.83
C ALA A 393 -15.48 32.11 -46.21
N ILE A 394 -14.72 33.01 -46.87
CA ILE A 394 -15.11 33.81 -48.07
C ILE A 394 -14.00 33.79 -49.16
N ASP A 395 -14.23 33.48 -50.45
CA ASP A 395 -13.16 33.43 -51.51
C ASP A 395 -12.51 34.82 -51.81
N ILE A 396 -11.16 34.89 -51.90
CA ILE A 396 -10.29 36.06 -52.18
C ILE A 396 -9.09 35.80 -53.15
N HIS A 397 -9.01 34.66 -53.86
CA HIS A 397 -7.82 34.23 -54.64
C HIS A 397 -7.19 35.28 -55.54
N ASP A 398 -8.04 35.95 -56.31
CA ASP A 398 -7.64 36.85 -57.40
C ASP A 398 -6.86 38.08 -56.88
N ARG A 399 -6.88 38.33 -55.56
CA ARG A 399 -6.18 39.44 -54.89
C ARG A 399 -4.73 39.13 -54.52
N LYS A 400 -4.39 37.85 -54.28
CA LYS A 400 -3.13 37.40 -53.66
C LYS A 400 -1.98 37.21 -54.65
N GLU A 401 -2.27 36.79 -55.86
CA GLU A 401 -1.25 36.49 -56.88
C GLU A 401 -0.42 37.72 -57.28
N ALA A 402 -1.00 38.93 -57.15
CA ALA A 402 -0.35 40.18 -57.54
C ALA A 402 0.80 40.65 -56.60
N GLU A 403 0.88 40.18 -55.35
CA GLU A 403 1.82 40.73 -54.34
C GLU A 403 3.11 39.90 -54.13
N ILE A 404 3.09 38.61 -54.43
CA ILE A 404 4.18 37.67 -54.11
C ILE A 404 5.37 37.83 -55.08
N ALA A 405 5.11 38.15 -56.35
CA ALA A 405 6.14 38.21 -57.38
C ALA A 405 7.25 39.25 -57.14
N LEU A 406 6.98 40.28 -56.32
CA LEU A 406 7.90 41.41 -56.12
C LEU A 406 8.92 41.17 -54.98
N ARG A 407 8.64 40.31 -54.01
CA ARG A 407 9.39 40.23 -52.73
C ARG A 407 10.53 39.19 -52.74
N SER A 408 10.39 38.10 -53.49
CA SER A 408 11.34 36.97 -53.42
C SER A 408 12.72 37.22 -54.05
N ALA A 409 12.84 38.18 -54.97
CA ALA A 409 14.12 38.42 -55.68
C ALA A 409 15.19 39.14 -54.84
N GLN A 410 14.80 39.88 -53.81
CA GLN A 410 15.72 40.72 -53.03
C GLN A 410 16.25 40.03 -51.77
N GLU A 411 15.44 39.17 -51.14
CA GLU A 411 15.76 38.55 -49.86
C GLU A 411 16.79 37.39 -49.99
N GLN A 412 16.74 36.63 -51.09
CA GLN A 412 17.58 35.43 -51.28
C GLN A 412 19.09 35.73 -51.28
N LEU A 413 19.53 36.88 -51.80
CA LEU A 413 20.96 37.21 -51.88
C LEU A 413 21.55 37.63 -50.54
N ARG A 414 20.73 38.21 -49.66
CA ARG A 414 21.19 38.72 -48.35
C ARG A 414 21.28 37.59 -47.32
N LEU A 415 20.28 36.72 -47.28
CA LEU A 415 20.19 35.63 -46.30
C LEU A 415 21.25 34.55 -46.52
N ALA A 416 21.66 34.29 -47.76
CA ALA A 416 22.67 33.28 -48.04
C ALA A 416 24.03 33.59 -47.37
N VAL A 417 24.36 34.88 -47.17
CA VAL A 417 25.61 35.32 -46.54
C VAL A 417 25.48 35.40 -45.01
N GLU A 418 24.32 35.81 -44.49
CA GLU A 418 24.07 35.89 -43.04
C GLU A 418 23.86 34.51 -42.39
N ALA A 419 23.15 33.59 -43.07
CA ALA A 419 22.72 32.30 -42.50
C ALA A 419 23.83 31.26 -42.33
N THR A 420 24.91 31.35 -43.10
CA THR A 420 26.06 30.45 -42.94
C THR A 420 26.96 30.84 -41.77
N GLU A 421 26.61 31.93 -41.06
CA GLU A 421 27.39 32.55 -39.99
C GLU A 421 28.83 32.87 -40.39
N THR A 422 29.10 32.86 -41.69
CA THR A 422 30.41 33.03 -42.29
C THR A 422 30.67 34.51 -42.50
N GLY A 423 31.84 34.99 -42.08
CA GLY A 423 32.34 36.27 -42.54
C GLY A 423 33.04 36.15 -43.89
N VAL A 424 33.14 37.27 -44.60
CA VAL A 424 33.78 37.40 -45.91
C VAL A 424 35.14 38.10 -45.77
N PHE A 425 36.18 37.51 -46.36
CA PHE A 425 37.50 38.15 -46.51
C PHE A 425 37.80 38.39 -47.98
N ASP A 426 38.57 39.44 -48.22
CA ASP A 426 38.97 39.89 -49.53
C ASP A 426 40.40 40.41 -49.46
N TYR A 427 41.33 39.72 -50.12
CA TYR A 427 42.75 40.05 -50.10
C TYR A 427 43.21 40.47 -51.49
N ASP A 428 43.63 41.73 -51.62
CA ASP A 428 44.28 42.24 -52.81
C ASP A 428 45.79 41.93 -52.75
N LEU A 429 46.25 41.07 -53.66
CA LEU A 429 47.62 40.55 -53.69
C LEU A 429 48.59 41.48 -54.44
N VAL A 430 48.08 42.50 -55.16
CA VAL A 430 48.89 43.48 -55.89
C VAL A 430 49.24 44.66 -54.99
N SER A 431 48.28 45.11 -54.19
CA SER A 431 48.46 46.22 -53.22
C SER A 431 48.80 45.75 -51.81
N ASP A 432 48.78 44.43 -51.57
CA ASP A 432 48.98 43.78 -50.26
C ASP A 432 47.96 44.26 -49.20
N GLU A 433 46.71 44.47 -49.63
CA GLU A 433 45.62 44.99 -48.78
C GLU A 433 44.62 43.87 -48.43
N LEU A 434 44.59 43.47 -47.16
CA LEU A 434 43.63 42.47 -46.65
C LEU A 434 42.42 43.16 -46.03
N LYS A 435 41.22 42.79 -46.47
CA LYS A 435 39.94 43.31 -45.95
C LYS A 435 39.12 42.18 -45.36
N TRP A 436 38.68 42.39 -44.12
CA TRP A 436 37.77 41.51 -43.40
C TRP A 436 36.51 42.27 -43.04
N ASP A 437 35.37 41.59 -43.17
CA ASP A 437 34.13 42.07 -42.57
C ASP A 437 34.17 41.98 -41.04
N ASN A 438 33.16 42.56 -40.39
CA ASN A 438 33.07 42.58 -38.93
C ASN A 438 32.98 41.17 -38.31
N ARG A 439 32.50 40.19 -39.09
CA ARG A 439 32.30 38.83 -38.64
C ARG A 439 33.63 38.08 -38.57
N ILE A 440 34.48 38.15 -39.59
CA ILE A 440 35.83 37.55 -39.53
C ILE A 440 36.65 38.18 -38.41
N ARG A 441 36.62 39.51 -38.25
CA ARG A 441 37.33 40.21 -37.17
C ARG A 441 36.98 39.66 -35.79
N SER A 442 35.70 39.34 -35.57
CA SER A 442 35.23 38.76 -34.30
C SER A 442 35.82 37.37 -34.02
N PHE A 443 36.08 36.55 -35.04
CA PHE A 443 36.67 35.21 -34.85
C PHE A 443 38.12 35.25 -34.37
N TYR A 444 38.84 36.34 -34.68
CA TYR A 444 40.20 36.59 -34.19
C TYR A 444 40.24 37.48 -32.95
N GLY A 445 39.08 37.85 -32.39
CA GLY A 445 38.97 38.74 -31.23
C GLY A 445 39.45 40.16 -31.51
N LEU A 446 39.30 40.65 -32.75
CA LEU A 446 39.68 42.00 -33.16
C LEU A 446 38.46 42.93 -33.14
N ALA A 447 38.69 44.20 -32.81
CA ALA A 447 37.67 45.25 -32.90
C ALA A 447 37.27 45.50 -34.38
N PRO A 448 36.03 45.96 -34.66
CA PRO A 448 35.51 46.18 -36.02
C PRO A 448 36.42 47.05 -36.90
N ASP A 449 37.11 48.03 -36.32
CA ASP A 449 37.95 48.99 -37.05
C ASP A 449 39.46 48.72 -36.93
N ALA A 450 39.87 47.60 -36.33
CA ALA A 450 41.29 47.29 -36.14
C ALA A 450 42.01 47.13 -37.50
N PRO A 451 43.25 47.63 -37.67
CA PRO A 451 43.98 47.39 -38.90
C PRO A 451 44.27 45.89 -39.05
N VAL A 452 44.02 45.36 -40.25
CA VAL A 452 44.22 43.94 -40.60
C VAL A 452 45.27 43.84 -41.69
N ASN A 453 46.22 42.92 -41.50
CA ASN A 453 47.23 42.55 -42.48
C ASN A 453 47.68 41.11 -42.23
N LEU A 454 48.51 40.55 -43.11
CA LEU A 454 48.92 39.15 -43.03
C LEU A 454 49.74 38.84 -41.75
N ALA A 455 50.52 39.79 -41.24
CA ALA A 455 51.25 39.63 -39.99
C ALA A 455 50.32 39.52 -38.77
N VAL A 456 49.21 40.27 -38.77
CA VAL A 456 48.15 40.17 -37.75
C VAL A 456 47.42 38.83 -37.86
N HIS A 457 47.16 38.33 -39.07
CA HIS A 457 46.56 37.02 -39.27
C HIS A 457 47.44 35.89 -38.67
N LEU A 458 48.71 35.81 -39.04
CA LEU A 458 49.63 34.76 -38.57
C LEU A 458 49.89 34.81 -37.05
N ALA A 459 50.00 36.00 -36.46
CA ALA A 459 50.19 36.17 -35.02
C ALA A 459 48.99 35.71 -34.17
N ARG A 460 47.83 35.46 -34.79
CA ARG A 460 46.56 35.09 -34.11
C ARG A 460 46.11 33.66 -34.36
N VAL A 461 46.78 32.93 -35.24
CA VAL A 461 46.61 31.48 -35.38
C VAL A 461 47.31 30.79 -34.21
N HIS A 462 46.83 29.63 -33.78
CA HIS A 462 47.48 28.84 -32.73
C HIS A 462 48.87 28.36 -33.20
N PRO A 463 49.93 28.37 -32.35
CA PRO A 463 51.30 28.05 -32.76
C PRO A 463 51.46 26.71 -33.48
N ASP A 464 50.78 25.65 -33.01
CA ASP A 464 50.81 24.32 -33.65
C ASP A 464 50.20 24.29 -35.06
N ASP A 465 49.35 25.26 -35.40
CA ASP A 465 48.63 25.32 -36.67
C ASP A 465 49.29 26.30 -37.67
N HIS A 466 50.35 27.04 -37.26
CA HIS A 466 51.05 28.04 -38.08
C HIS A 466 51.63 27.48 -39.37
N ALA A 467 52.38 26.37 -39.28
CA ALA A 467 53.05 25.76 -40.43
C ALA A 467 52.05 25.32 -41.51
N LYS A 468 50.89 24.83 -41.08
CA LYS A 468 49.79 24.39 -41.96
C LYS A 468 49.08 25.57 -42.62
N ALA A 469 48.86 26.66 -41.89
CA ALA A 469 48.22 27.87 -42.41
C ALA A 469 49.09 28.56 -43.48
N ASP A 470 50.40 28.68 -43.23
CA ASP A 470 51.33 29.30 -44.19
C ASP A 470 51.46 28.47 -45.49
N GLU A 471 51.52 27.15 -45.39
CA GLU A 471 51.57 26.26 -46.55
C GLU A 471 50.29 26.33 -47.40
N ALA A 472 49.11 26.41 -46.76
CA ALA A 472 47.82 26.51 -47.47
C ALA A 472 47.66 27.82 -48.25
N VAL A 473 48.11 28.95 -47.69
CA VAL A 473 48.09 30.23 -48.43
C VAL A 473 49.08 30.20 -49.59
N ARG A 474 50.30 29.68 -49.37
CA ARG A 474 51.34 29.59 -50.42
C ARG A 474 50.91 28.71 -51.59
N ALA A 475 50.23 27.61 -51.32
CA ALA A 475 49.68 26.73 -52.34
C ALA A 475 48.53 27.40 -53.14
N ALA A 476 47.66 28.17 -52.46
CA ALA A 476 46.53 28.85 -53.10
C ALA A 476 46.90 30.05 -53.99
N ILE A 477 48.12 30.60 -53.85
CA ILE A 477 48.60 31.73 -54.66
C ILE A 477 49.71 31.34 -55.65
N ASP A 478 50.17 30.08 -55.66
CA ASP A 478 51.12 29.57 -56.65
C ASP A 478 50.47 29.60 -58.04
N PRO A 479 51.04 30.31 -59.03
CA PRO A 479 50.52 30.33 -60.40
C PRO A 479 50.41 28.97 -61.08
N ALA A 480 51.15 27.96 -60.59
CA ALA A 480 51.06 26.58 -61.08
C ALA A 480 49.96 25.75 -60.39
N GLY A 481 49.29 26.29 -59.35
CA GLY A 481 48.21 25.66 -58.58
C GLY A 481 46.79 25.98 -59.10
N ASP A 482 45.77 25.51 -58.39
CA ASP A 482 44.34 25.66 -58.75
C ASP A 482 43.64 26.89 -58.12
N GLY A 483 44.36 27.62 -57.28
CA GLY A 483 43.88 28.84 -56.65
C GLY A 483 42.89 28.62 -55.49
N ILE A 484 42.71 27.39 -55.01
CA ILE A 484 41.73 27.09 -53.96
C ILE A 484 42.39 27.20 -52.58
N TYR A 485 41.74 27.93 -51.69
CA TYR A 485 42.09 27.99 -50.27
C TYR A 485 41.02 27.24 -49.46
N ASP A 486 41.40 26.23 -48.68
CA ASP A 486 40.49 25.50 -47.78
C ASP A 486 41.25 24.96 -46.57
N ILE A 487 40.93 25.46 -45.38
CA ILE A 487 41.63 25.07 -44.16
C ILE A 487 40.74 25.23 -42.93
N THR A 488 41.01 24.40 -41.92
CA THR A 488 40.50 24.58 -40.56
C THR A 488 41.66 24.63 -39.58
N TYR A 489 41.67 25.65 -38.72
CA TYR A 489 42.72 25.90 -37.72
C TYR A 489 42.15 26.63 -36.51
N ARG A 490 42.92 26.66 -35.43
CA ARG A 490 42.58 27.37 -34.21
C ARG A 490 43.06 28.82 -34.25
N THR A 491 42.22 29.73 -33.79
CA THR A 491 42.60 31.10 -33.48
C THR A 491 42.63 31.31 -31.98
N VAL A 492 43.57 32.15 -31.52
CA VAL A 492 43.73 32.47 -30.10
C VAL A 492 43.50 33.97 -29.92
N ALA A 493 42.52 34.30 -29.09
CA ALA A 493 42.17 35.67 -28.81
C ALA A 493 43.24 36.36 -27.93
N PRO A 494 43.62 37.62 -28.23
CA PRO A 494 44.69 38.36 -27.53
C PRO A 494 44.45 38.59 -26.03
N GLU A 495 43.20 38.85 -25.66
CA GLU A 495 42.86 39.46 -24.37
C GLU A 495 42.61 38.42 -23.27
N ASP A 496 42.11 37.25 -23.65
CA ASP A 496 41.64 36.20 -22.73
C ASP A 496 42.22 34.81 -23.04
N GLY A 497 42.98 34.66 -24.12
CA GLY A 497 43.53 33.36 -24.56
C GLY A 497 42.45 32.38 -25.04
N THR A 498 41.22 32.83 -25.29
CA THR A 498 40.13 31.95 -25.70
C THR A 498 40.42 31.35 -27.08
N GLU A 499 40.46 30.02 -27.14
CA GLU A 499 40.61 29.27 -28.39
C GLU A 499 39.28 29.15 -29.13
N ARG A 500 39.30 29.42 -30.43
CA ARG A 500 38.16 29.19 -31.34
C ARG A 500 38.61 28.37 -32.54
N TRP A 501 37.73 27.51 -33.02
CA TRP A 501 37.97 26.72 -34.23
C TRP A 501 37.36 27.44 -35.43
N VAL A 502 38.20 27.82 -36.40
CA VAL A 502 37.78 28.57 -37.59
C VAL A 502 38.05 27.72 -38.83
N SER A 503 37.03 27.61 -39.69
CA SER A 503 37.11 26.97 -41.01
C SER A 503 36.98 28.05 -42.09
N ALA A 504 37.99 28.18 -42.95
CA ALA A 504 38.07 29.20 -43.98
C ALA A 504 38.25 28.58 -45.37
N LYS A 505 37.49 29.10 -46.35
CA LYS A 505 37.56 28.71 -47.76
C LYS A 505 37.58 29.92 -48.68
N GLY A 506 38.33 29.89 -49.77
CA GLY A 506 38.40 31.00 -50.73
C GLY A 506 38.95 30.60 -52.09
N GLN A 507 38.85 31.52 -53.05
CA GLN A 507 39.32 31.37 -54.42
C GLN A 507 40.20 32.55 -54.82
N THR A 508 41.38 32.25 -55.38
CA THR A 508 42.28 33.22 -55.97
C THR A 508 41.92 33.48 -57.43
N LEU A 509 41.85 34.76 -57.79
CA LEU A 509 41.69 35.28 -59.14
C LEU A 509 43.07 35.61 -59.70
N PHE A 510 43.34 35.19 -60.94
CA PHE A 510 44.62 35.39 -61.63
C PHE A 510 44.43 36.21 -62.91
N GLU A 511 45.34 37.14 -63.17
CA GLU A 511 45.40 37.90 -64.43
C GLU A 511 46.80 37.75 -65.05
N GLY A 512 46.86 37.30 -66.31
CA GLY A 512 48.14 37.11 -67.02
C GLY A 512 49.09 36.08 -66.38
N GLY A 513 48.57 35.13 -65.60
CA GLY A 513 49.37 34.14 -64.85
C GLY A 513 49.96 34.69 -63.55
N ARG A 514 49.54 35.87 -63.08
CA ARG A 514 49.88 36.41 -61.77
C ARG A 514 48.63 36.47 -60.89
N PRO A 515 48.70 36.07 -59.61
CA PRO A 515 47.57 36.18 -58.70
C PRO A 515 47.29 37.65 -58.40
N VAL A 516 46.02 38.07 -58.51
CA VAL A 516 45.61 39.46 -58.27
C VAL A 516 44.77 39.64 -57.01
N ARG A 517 43.94 38.65 -56.66
CA ARG A 517 43.00 38.79 -55.55
C ARG A 517 42.53 37.46 -55.00
N LEU A 518 42.42 37.31 -53.70
CA LEU A 518 41.90 36.11 -53.03
C LEU A 518 40.67 36.47 -52.19
N ILE A 519 39.50 35.95 -52.56
CA ILE A 519 38.23 36.22 -51.87
C ILE A 519 37.64 34.91 -51.32
N GLY A 520 37.05 34.98 -50.13
CA GLY A 520 36.49 33.80 -49.51
C GLY A 520 35.66 34.06 -48.27
N THR A 521 35.25 32.97 -47.63
CA THR A 521 34.40 32.94 -46.45
C THR A 521 35.09 32.19 -45.31
N ALA A 522 34.89 32.63 -44.07
CA ALA A 522 35.35 31.93 -42.87
C ALA A 522 34.22 31.80 -41.84
N ARG A 523 34.16 30.71 -41.06
CA ARG A 523 33.16 30.47 -40.00
C ARG A 523 33.75 29.88 -38.73
N ASP A 524 33.14 30.20 -37.60
CA ASP A 524 33.39 29.55 -36.30
C ASP A 524 32.60 28.23 -36.22
N VAL A 525 33.27 27.12 -35.92
CA VAL A 525 32.66 25.78 -35.83
C VAL A 525 32.65 25.21 -34.40
N THR A 526 32.83 26.06 -33.39
CA THR A 526 32.98 25.64 -31.99
C THR A 526 31.67 25.13 -31.38
N GLY A 527 30.53 25.76 -31.66
CA GLY A 527 29.22 25.41 -31.05
C GLY A 527 28.58 24.13 -31.59
N SER A 528 28.60 23.94 -32.92
CA SER A 528 28.05 22.73 -33.57
C SER A 528 28.74 21.45 -33.07
N ARG A 529 30.06 21.51 -32.87
CA ARG A 529 30.84 20.41 -32.29
C ARG A 529 30.45 20.07 -30.84
N ARG A 530 29.92 21.02 -30.05
CA ARG A 530 29.46 20.78 -28.67
C ARG A 530 28.03 20.23 -28.59
N ALA A 531 27.11 20.68 -29.47
CA ALA A 531 25.71 20.25 -29.45
C ALA A 531 25.50 18.79 -29.88
N GLU A 532 26.27 18.33 -30.87
CA GLU A 532 26.25 16.92 -31.30
C GLU A 532 26.63 15.97 -30.15
N GLN A 533 27.46 16.43 -29.22
CA GLN A 533 27.88 15.66 -28.06
C GLN A 533 26.74 15.50 -27.03
N VAL A 534 25.93 16.54 -26.80
CA VAL A 534 24.81 16.54 -25.83
C VAL A 534 23.64 15.65 -26.27
N LEU A 535 23.32 15.62 -27.56
CA LEU A 535 22.24 14.79 -28.09
C LEU A 535 22.52 13.29 -27.88
N ARG A 536 23.77 12.87 -28.13
CA ARG A 536 24.20 11.49 -27.90
C ARG A 536 24.05 11.09 -26.44
N GLU A 537 24.39 11.97 -25.50
CA GLU A 537 24.24 11.71 -24.06
C GLU A 537 22.78 11.56 -23.60
N THR A 538 21.82 12.23 -24.27
CA THR A 538 20.40 12.17 -23.90
C THR A 538 19.72 10.90 -24.42
N GLU A 539 20.02 10.50 -25.66
CA GLU A 539 19.53 9.24 -26.24
C GLU A 539 20.06 8.02 -25.45
N GLU A 540 21.34 8.07 -25.07
CA GLU A 540 21.95 7.04 -24.23
C GLU A 540 21.27 6.96 -22.85
N ARG A 541 20.89 8.09 -22.26
CA ARG A 541 20.18 8.14 -20.98
C ARG A 541 18.79 7.51 -21.04
N TYR A 542 18.01 7.76 -22.09
CA TYR A 542 16.68 7.14 -22.26
C TYR A 542 16.77 5.62 -22.40
N ARG A 543 17.73 5.15 -23.22
CA ARG A 543 17.98 3.72 -23.41
C ARG A 543 18.41 3.03 -22.10
N LEU A 544 19.25 3.69 -21.30
CA LEU A 544 19.68 3.15 -20.00
C LEU A 544 18.54 3.10 -18.97
N ALA A 545 17.64 4.08 -18.95
CA ALA A 545 16.48 4.08 -18.05
C ALA A 545 15.52 2.92 -18.32
N SER A 546 15.20 2.63 -19.58
CA SER A 546 14.34 1.50 -19.96
C SER A 546 14.96 0.13 -19.66
N ARG A 547 16.29 0.00 -19.71
CA ARG A 547 16.99 -1.25 -19.35
C ARG A 547 17.09 -1.46 -17.84
N ALA A 548 17.04 -0.39 -17.04
CA ALA A 548 17.25 -0.48 -15.60
C ALA A 548 16.07 -1.12 -14.85
N THR A 549 14.83 -0.95 -15.33
CA THR A 549 13.64 -1.51 -14.67
C THR A 549 13.25 -2.92 -15.16
N ASN A 550 13.81 -3.37 -16.29
CA ASN A 550 13.46 -4.64 -16.95
C ASN A 550 11.95 -4.83 -17.22
N ASP A 551 11.17 -3.75 -17.26
CA ASP A 551 9.75 -3.81 -17.56
C ASP A 551 9.54 -4.11 -19.05
N ALA A 552 8.68 -5.09 -19.34
CA ALA A 552 8.26 -5.37 -20.70
C ALA A 552 7.29 -4.28 -21.15
N ILE A 553 7.80 -3.31 -21.91
CA ILE A 553 7.04 -2.20 -22.47
C ILE A 553 6.39 -2.68 -23.75
N TRP A 554 5.09 -2.47 -23.85
CA TRP A 554 4.31 -2.75 -25.05
C TRP A 554 3.63 -1.50 -25.58
N ASP A 555 3.46 -1.50 -26.90
CA ASP A 555 2.87 -0.42 -27.66
C ASP A 555 1.92 -1.03 -28.69
N TRP A 556 0.63 -0.97 -28.38
CA TRP A 556 -0.43 -1.58 -29.15
C TRP A 556 -1.12 -0.55 -30.04
N ASN A 557 -0.99 -0.70 -31.35
CA ASN A 557 -1.84 -0.06 -32.34
C ASN A 557 -3.17 -0.82 -32.46
N LEU A 558 -4.23 -0.20 -31.93
CA LEU A 558 -5.57 -0.79 -31.85
C LEU A 558 -6.27 -0.83 -33.22
N ALA A 559 -5.88 0.03 -34.16
CA ALA A 559 -6.48 0.04 -35.50
C ALA A 559 -6.02 -1.13 -36.37
N THR A 560 -4.76 -1.53 -36.23
CA THR A 560 -4.16 -2.64 -37.01
C THR A 560 -4.05 -3.93 -36.20
N ASN A 561 -4.46 -3.90 -34.93
CA ASN A 561 -4.17 -4.94 -33.93
C ASN A 561 -2.68 -5.33 -33.91
N HIS A 562 -1.79 -4.33 -33.93
CA HIS A 562 -0.34 -4.56 -33.96
C HIS A 562 0.33 -4.15 -32.65
N VAL A 563 1.06 -5.06 -31.99
CA VAL A 563 1.74 -4.80 -30.71
C VAL A 563 3.25 -4.84 -30.89
N LEU A 564 3.92 -3.76 -30.52
CA LEU A 564 5.37 -3.66 -30.46
C LEU A 564 5.85 -3.85 -29.01
N TRP A 565 6.85 -4.70 -28.83
CA TRP A 565 7.45 -5.00 -27.52
C TRP A 565 8.89 -4.53 -27.47
N ASN A 566 9.35 -4.02 -26.32
CA ASN A 566 10.76 -3.75 -26.09
C ASN A 566 11.55 -5.06 -25.82
N GLU A 567 12.89 -4.96 -25.79
CA GLU A 567 13.78 -6.11 -25.57
C GLU A 567 13.58 -6.80 -24.20
N ALA A 568 12.96 -6.12 -23.24
CA ALA A 568 12.73 -6.65 -21.89
C ALA A 568 11.71 -7.80 -21.87
N LEU A 569 10.79 -7.92 -22.84
CA LEU A 569 9.91 -9.09 -22.96
C LEU A 569 10.73 -10.39 -23.10
N GLN A 570 11.82 -10.34 -23.86
CA GLN A 570 12.72 -11.49 -24.01
C GLN A 570 13.49 -11.78 -22.73
N VAL A 571 13.98 -10.73 -22.05
CA VAL A 571 14.80 -10.87 -20.83
C VAL A 571 13.97 -11.36 -19.65
N ALA A 572 12.78 -10.80 -19.43
CA ALA A 572 11.94 -11.10 -18.26
C ALA A 572 11.02 -12.33 -18.47
N HIS A 573 10.55 -12.56 -19.70
CA HIS A 573 9.55 -13.61 -19.97
C HIS A 573 9.99 -14.66 -21.01
N GLY A 574 11.18 -14.50 -21.60
CA GLY A 574 11.83 -15.52 -22.44
C GLY A 574 11.38 -15.54 -23.90
N TYR A 575 10.50 -14.63 -24.33
CA TYR A 575 10.02 -14.59 -25.71
C TYR A 575 10.95 -13.78 -26.61
N ALA A 576 11.60 -14.45 -27.56
CA ALA A 576 12.34 -13.76 -28.61
C ALA A 576 11.38 -13.00 -29.55
N PRO A 577 11.78 -11.84 -30.11
CA PRO A 577 10.92 -11.03 -30.98
C PRO A 577 10.29 -11.82 -32.15
N ASP A 578 11.02 -12.78 -32.70
CA ASP A 578 10.56 -13.60 -33.84
C ASP A 578 9.52 -14.68 -33.46
N ALA A 579 9.38 -14.98 -32.16
CA ALA A 579 8.44 -15.97 -31.63
C ALA A 579 7.14 -15.34 -31.09
N VAL A 580 7.06 -14.01 -31.10
CA VAL A 580 5.90 -13.23 -30.65
C VAL A 580 5.09 -12.84 -31.87
N GLU A 581 3.84 -13.30 -31.92
CA GLU A 581 2.91 -12.70 -32.88
C GLU A 581 2.56 -11.30 -32.38
N PRO A 582 2.73 -10.24 -33.20
CA PRO A 582 2.61 -8.87 -32.73
C PRO A 582 1.14 -8.45 -32.72
N THR A 583 0.30 -9.16 -31.96
CA THR A 583 -1.15 -8.96 -31.88
C THR A 583 -1.63 -9.03 -30.44
N GLY A 584 -2.77 -8.39 -30.14
CA GLY A 584 -3.40 -8.51 -28.82
C GLY A 584 -3.86 -9.94 -28.50
N ASP A 585 -4.27 -10.69 -29.52
CA ASP A 585 -4.73 -12.08 -29.39
C ASP A 585 -3.62 -13.00 -28.87
N TRP A 586 -2.38 -12.78 -29.32
CA TRP A 586 -1.23 -13.51 -28.81
C TRP A 586 -1.07 -13.28 -27.32
N TRP A 587 -1.08 -12.03 -26.87
CA TRP A 587 -0.96 -11.69 -25.45
C TRP A 587 -2.09 -12.34 -24.62
N ILE A 588 -3.36 -12.24 -25.05
CA ILE A 588 -4.52 -12.86 -24.38
C ILE A 588 -4.36 -14.38 -24.27
N SER A 589 -3.84 -15.03 -25.32
CA SER A 589 -3.63 -16.49 -25.34
C SER A 589 -2.55 -16.96 -24.35
N HIS A 590 -1.67 -16.07 -23.90
CA HIS A 590 -0.61 -16.32 -22.93
C HIS A 590 -1.03 -15.97 -21.49
N ILE A 591 -2.24 -15.46 -21.28
CA ILE A 591 -2.81 -15.30 -19.93
C ILE A 591 -3.32 -16.66 -19.43
N HIS A 592 -3.11 -16.92 -18.13
CA HIS A 592 -3.58 -18.12 -17.45
C HIS A 592 -5.09 -18.34 -17.69
N PRO A 593 -5.55 -19.58 -17.94
CA PRO A 593 -6.94 -19.86 -18.31
C PRO A 593 -7.98 -19.25 -17.36
N ASP A 594 -7.75 -19.32 -16.05
CA ASP A 594 -8.66 -18.75 -15.04
C ASP A 594 -8.75 -17.22 -15.09
N ASP A 595 -7.69 -16.53 -15.53
CA ASP A 595 -7.61 -15.07 -15.54
C ASP A 595 -8.05 -14.49 -16.89
N ARG A 596 -7.90 -15.27 -17.97
CA ARG A 596 -8.04 -14.82 -19.36
C ARG A 596 -9.35 -14.10 -19.65
N ALA A 597 -10.49 -14.72 -19.32
CA ALA A 597 -11.81 -14.13 -19.63
C ALA A 597 -12.04 -12.83 -18.86
N ARG A 598 -11.50 -12.72 -17.64
CA ARG A 598 -11.60 -11.51 -16.82
C ARG A 598 -10.73 -10.40 -17.39
N ILE A 599 -9.49 -10.70 -17.78
CA ILE A 599 -8.55 -9.71 -18.32
C ILE A 599 -8.99 -9.20 -19.68
N ASP A 600 -9.43 -10.11 -20.55
CA ASP A 600 -9.96 -9.75 -21.86
C ASP A 600 -11.15 -8.78 -21.73
N ALA A 601 -12.09 -9.07 -20.84
CA ALA A 601 -13.21 -8.16 -20.55
C ALA A 601 -12.75 -6.82 -19.92
N SER A 602 -11.75 -6.86 -19.02
CA SER A 602 -11.22 -5.70 -18.30
C SER A 602 -10.54 -4.70 -19.24
N ILE A 603 -9.68 -5.18 -20.13
CA ILE A 603 -8.96 -4.31 -21.06
C ILE A 603 -9.90 -3.77 -22.16
N HIS A 604 -10.82 -4.60 -22.68
CA HIS A 604 -11.81 -4.16 -23.66
C HIS A 604 -12.82 -3.17 -23.06
N ALA A 605 -13.18 -3.29 -21.78
CA ALA A 605 -14.01 -2.30 -21.11
C ALA A 605 -13.35 -0.90 -21.09
N VAL A 606 -12.02 -0.83 -20.98
CA VAL A 606 -11.29 0.44 -21.06
C VAL A 606 -11.16 0.90 -22.51
N ILE A 607 -10.80 0.01 -23.44
CA ILE A 607 -10.62 0.32 -24.86
C ILE A 607 -11.93 0.81 -25.50
N ASP A 608 -13.00 0.03 -25.37
CA ASP A 608 -14.33 0.30 -25.94
C ASP A 608 -15.12 1.34 -25.14
N GLY A 609 -14.73 1.54 -23.88
CA GLY A 609 -15.25 2.59 -23.01
C GLY A 609 -14.51 3.92 -23.18
N THR A 610 -14.66 4.78 -22.17
CA THR A 610 -14.03 6.12 -22.13
C THR A 610 -12.80 6.18 -21.24
N GLY A 611 -12.33 5.05 -20.72
CA GLY A 611 -11.19 4.99 -19.81
C GLY A 611 -9.88 5.33 -20.52
N THR A 612 -8.96 5.98 -19.81
CA THR A 612 -7.63 6.39 -20.32
C THR A 612 -6.50 5.57 -19.73
N VAL A 613 -6.74 4.89 -18.62
CA VAL A 613 -5.75 4.03 -17.94
C VAL A 613 -6.43 2.71 -17.60
N TRP A 614 -5.71 1.64 -17.89
CA TRP A 614 -6.04 0.27 -17.49
C TRP A 614 -4.94 -0.24 -16.57
N SER A 615 -5.33 -0.96 -15.53
CA SER A 615 -4.40 -1.65 -14.63
C SER A 615 -5.04 -2.94 -14.17
N ASP A 616 -4.31 -4.05 -14.24
CA ASP A 616 -4.80 -5.32 -13.75
C ASP A 616 -3.62 -6.25 -13.36
N GLU A 617 -3.94 -7.26 -12.57
CA GLU A 617 -3.01 -8.30 -12.17
C GLU A 617 -3.46 -9.65 -12.70
N TYR A 618 -2.55 -10.40 -13.31
CA TYR A 618 -2.84 -11.71 -13.87
C TYR A 618 -1.59 -12.55 -14.00
N ARG A 619 -1.80 -13.86 -14.21
CA ARG A 619 -0.73 -14.80 -14.46
C ARG A 619 -0.43 -14.85 -15.96
N PHE A 620 0.79 -14.50 -16.35
CA PHE A 620 1.27 -14.53 -17.72
C PHE A 620 2.20 -15.74 -17.93
N LEU A 621 1.99 -16.49 -19.01
CA LEU A 621 2.77 -17.66 -19.37
C LEU A 621 4.15 -17.22 -19.88
N ARG A 622 5.22 -17.70 -19.26
CA ARG A 622 6.60 -17.53 -19.71
C ARG A 622 6.94 -18.58 -20.79
N ALA A 623 7.97 -18.31 -21.58
CA ALA A 623 8.43 -19.23 -22.62
C ALA A 623 8.89 -20.61 -22.10
N ASP A 624 9.24 -20.73 -20.82
CA ASP A 624 9.60 -22.00 -20.16
C ASP A 624 8.38 -22.83 -19.69
N GLY A 625 7.16 -22.30 -19.87
CA GLY A 625 5.91 -22.93 -19.46
C GLY A 625 5.46 -22.61 -18.03
N SER A 626 6.23 -21.84 -17.26
CA SER A 626 5.82 -21.34 -15.94
C SER A 626 4.93 -20.10 -16.06
N TYR A 627 4.21 -19.77 -14.99
CA TYR A 627 3.44 -18.52 -14.92
C TYR A 627 4.15 -17.47 -14.06
N ALA A 628 4.17 -16.24 -14.56
CA ALA A 628 4.59 -15.03 -13.88
C ALA A 628 3.36 -14.30 -13.35
N ASP A 629 3.38 -13.82 -12.11
CA ASP A 629 2.40 -12.82 -11.69
C ASP A 629 2.81 -11.47 -12.25
N ILE A 630 1.96 -10.89 -13.08
CA ILE A 630 2.20 -9.60 -13.72
C ILE A 630 1.26 -8.56 -13.13
N LEU A 631 1.81 -7.37 -12.84
CA LEU A 631 1.06 -6.14 -12.75
C LEU A 631 1.22 -5.40 -14.08
N ASP A 632 0.13 -5.28 -14.82
CA ASP A 632 0.13 -4.61 -16.11
C ASP A 632 -0.59 -3.28 -16.02
N ARG A 633 -0.02 -2.27 -16.68
CA ARG A 633 -0.57 -0.92 -16.73
C ARG A 633 -0.42 -0.35 -18.11
N GLY A 634 -1.55 0.02 -18.72
CA GLY A 634 -1.58 0.64 -20.04
C GLY A 634 -2.34 1.96 -20.03
N SER A 635 -1.82 2.92 -20.78
CA SER A 635 -2.50 4.18 -21.08
C SER A 635 -3.04 4.16 -22.49
N VAL A 636 -4.34 4.43 -22.63
CA VAL A 636 -5.03 4.48 -23.93
C VAL A 636 -4.88 5.88 -24.52
N ILE A 637 -4.34 5.92 -25.72
CA ILE A 637 -4.24 7.10 -26.57
C ILE A 637 -5.43 7.06 -27.53
N ARG A 638 -6.21 8.14 -27.50
CA ARG A 638 -7.44 8.28 -28.29
C ARG A 638 -7.25 9.36 -29.34
N ASP A 639 -7.93 9.20 -30.47
CA ASP A 639 -8.05 10.28 -31.43
C ASP A 639 -9.03 11.36 -30.96
N ALA A 640 -9.16 12.42 -31.75
CA ALA A 640 -10.04 13.55 -31.47
C ALA A 640 -11.54 13.15 -31.41
N GLN A 641 -11.92 11.97 -31.92
CA GLN A 641 -13.29 11.45 -31.88
C GLN A 641 -13.53 10.54 -30.66
N GLY A 642 -12.54 10.42 -29.77
CA GLY A 642 -12.61 9.59 -28.57
C GLY A 642 -12.42 8.10 -28.84
N LYS A 643 -12.14 7.72 -30.08
CA LYS A 643 -11.85 6.34 -30.45
C LYS A 643 -10.43 5.99 -30.03
N ALA A 644 -10.27 4.85 -29.38
CA ALA A 644 -8.95 4.34 -29.01
C ALA A 644 -8.14 4.01 -30.27
N THR A 645 -6.97 4.63 -30.42
CA THR A 645 -6.08 4.42 -31.59
C THR A 645 -4.85 3.64 -31.21
N ARG A 646 -4.34 3.86 -30.01
CA ARG A 646 -3.10 3.26 -29.54
C ARG A 646 -3.15 3.06 -28.03
N MET A 647 -2.40 2.11 -27.49
CA MET A 647 -2.28 1.92 -26.06
C MET A 647 -0.84 1.56 -25.74
N ILE A 648 -0.21 2.27 -24.81
CA ILE A 648 1.18 2.01 -24.40
C ILE A 648 1.17 1.64 -22.93
N GLY A 649 1.85 0.57 -22.59
CA GLY A 649 1.90 0.07 -21.23
C GLY A 649 3.19 -0.64 -20.89
N ALA A 650 3.26 -1.09 -19.65
CA ALA A 650 4.36 -1.85 -19.11
C ALA A 650 3.83 -2.99 -18.26
N MET A 651 4.36 -4.20 -18.52
CA MET A 651 4.18 -5.38 -17.69
C MET A 651 5.34 -5.46 -16.70
N LEU A 652 5.00 -5.41 -15.43
CA LEU A 652 5.94 -5.60 -14.32
C LEU A 652 5.74 -7.00 -13.73
N ASP A 653 6.82 -7.78 -13.67
CA ASP A 653 6.81 -9.06 -12.96
C ASP A 653 6.83 -8.84 -11.43
N ILE A 654 5.76 -9.26 -10.76
CA ILE A 654 5.58 -9.18 -9.31
C ILE A 654 5.60 -10.56 -8.64
N THR A 655 6.06 -11.61 -9.33
CA THR A 655 6.09 -12.99 -8.84
C THR A 655 6.84 -13.11 -7.51
N GLU A 656 8.06 -12.57 -7.42
CA GLU A 656 8.87 -12.64 -6.19
C GLU A 656 8.19 -11.95 -5.02
N ARG A 657 7.54 -10.81 -5.28
CA ARG A 657 6.81 -10.06 -4.27
C ARG A 657 5.62 -10.87 -3.74
N LYS A 658 4.82 -11.46 -4.63
CA LYS A 658 3.67 -12.29 -4.21
C LYS A 658 4.10 -13.56 -3.47
N GLN A 659 5.18 -14.20 -3.88
CA GLN A 659 5.75 -15.35 -3.17
C GLN A 659 6.22 -14.97 -1.76
N ALA A 660 6.87 -13.81 -1.60
CA ALA A 660 7.27 -13.31 -0.29
C ALA A 660 6.06 -12.97 0.60
N GLU A 661 5.03 -12.33 0.04
CA GLU A 661 3.79 -12.01 0.77
C GLU A 661 3.06 -13.28 1.23
N GLU A 662 2.95 -14.30 0.38
CA GLU A 662 2.31 -15.58 0.73
C GLU A 662 3.14 -16.35 1.77
N GLN A 663 4.46 -16.40 1.62
CA GLN A 663 5.35 -17.01 2.62
C GLN A 663 5.22 -16.31 3.98
N GLN A 664 5.13 -14.97 4.01
CA GLN A 664 4.89 -14.23 5.24
C GLN A 664 3.53 -14.58 5.85
N ARG A 665 2.49 -14.75 5.03
CA ARG A 665 1.14 -15.14 5.48
C ARG A 665 1.13 -16.53 6.11
N LEU A 666 1.78 -17.49 5.48
CA LEU A 666 1.92 -18.86 5.99
C LEU A 666 2.68 -18.89 7.32
N LEU A 667 3.81 -18.19 7.42
CA LEU A 667 4.59 -18.05 8.66
C LEU A 667 3.77 -17.41 9.79
N THR A 668 2.99 -16.38 9.46
CA THR A 668 2.11 -15.71 10.42
C THR A 668 1.02 -16.66 10.91
N GLY A 669 0.41 -17.44 10.01
CA GLY A 669 -0.59 -18.45 10.36
C GLY A 669 -0.03 -19.55 11.26
N GLU A 670 1.18 -20.05 10.97
CA GLU A 670 1.83 -21.05 11.81
C GLU A 670 2.17 -20.50 13.20
N LEU A 671 2.66 -19.26 13.27
CA LEU A 671 2.98 -18.59 14.53
C LEU A 671 1.71 -18.39 15.38
N GLN A 672 0.60 -17.96 14.78
CA GLN A 672 -0.69 -17.85 15.46
C GLN A 672 -1.16 -19.18 16.04
N HIS A 673 -1.06 -20.27 15.26
CA HIS A 673 -1.42 -21.61 15.74
C HIS A 673 -0.53 -22.06 16.90
N ARG A 674 0.76 -21.73 16.88
CA ARG A 674 1.72 -22.09 17.95
C ARG A 674 1.50 -21.27 19.23
N VAL A 675 1.27 -19.96 19.13
CA VAL A 675 0.95 -19.10 20.29
C VAL A 675 -0.30 -19.62 20.99
N LYS A 676 -1.32 -20.02 20.23
CA LYS A 676 -2.56 -20.59 20.77
C LYS A 676 -2.30 -21.88 21.57
N ASN A 677 -1.42 -22.76 21.08
CA ASN A 677 -1.07 -23.99 21.79
C ASN A 677 -0.31 -23.73 23.10
N THR A 678 0.64 -22.78 23.12
CA THR A 678 1.38 -22.42 24.33
C THR A 678 0.45 -21.81 25.39
N LEU A 679 -0.46 -20.91 24.99
CA LEU A 679 -1.43 -20.32 25.90
C LEU A 679 -2.38 -21.36 26.50
N ALA A 680 -2.83 -22.34 25.71
CA ALA A 680 -3.63 -23.45 26.21
C ALA A 680 -2.88 -24.29 27.27
N MET A 681 -1.57 -24.47 27.10
CA MET A 681 -0.74 -25.17 28.08
C MET A 681 -0.56 -24.35 29.38
N VAL A 682 -0.30 -23.05 29.28
CA VAL A 682 -0.24 -22.14 30.44
C VAL A 682 -1.55 -22.17 31.21
N GLN A 683 -2.68 -22.13 30.50
CA GLN A 683 -4.00 -22.22 31.10
C GLN A 683 -4.24 -23.55 31.83
N ALA A 684 -3.75 -24.67 31.28
CA ALA A 684 -3.82 -25.98 31.93
C ALA A 684 -2.95 -26.03 33.20
N ILE A 685 -1.75 -25.45 33.16
CA ILE A 685 -0.83 -25.36 34.32
C ILE A 685 -1.46 -24.51 35.43
N ALA A 686 -2.02 -23.35 35.09
CA ALA A 686 -2.68 -22.46 36.05
C ALA A 686 -3.89 -23.13 36.70
N SER A 687 -4.81 -23.64 35.86
CA SER A 687 -6.06 -24.27 36.31
C SER A 687 -5.85 -25.45 37.24
N GLN A 688 -4.73 -26.14 37.13
CA GLN A 688 -4.48 -27.36 37.87
C GLN A 688 -3.52 -27.15 39.07
N THR A 689 -2.62 -26.17 39.02
CA THR A 689 -1.79 -25.75 40.18
C THR A 689 -2.68 -25.15 41.27
N LEU A 690 -3.63 -24.30 40.87
CA LEU A 690 -4.56 -23.63 41.79
C LEU A 690 -5.62 -24.58 42.39
N ARG A 691 -5.95 -25.68 41.71
CA ARG A 691 -7.05 -26.59 42.11
C ARG A 691 -6.72 -27.52 43.29
N GLY A 692 -5.45 -27.63 43.69
CA GLY A 692 -5.00 -28.58 44.72
C GLY A 692 -4.09 -28.00 45.79
N ALA A 693 -3.86 -26.68 45.77
CA ALA A 693 -3.01 -26.02 46.73
C ALA A 693 -3.77 -25.77 48.04
N ALA A 694 -3.16 -26.14 49.17
CA ALA A 694 -3.70 -25.85 50.50
C ALA A 694 -3.32 -24.44 50.98
N ASP A 695 -2.27 -23.87 50.38
CA ASP A 695 -1.72 -22.55 50.63
C ASP A 695 -1.46 -21.85 49.30
N ILE A 696 -1.85 -20.59 49.25
CA ILE A 696 -1.83 -19.74 48.07
C ILE A 696 -0.41 -19.29 47.73
N ASP A 697 0.44 -19.07 48.73
CA ASP A 697 1.84 -18.73 48.49
C ASP A 697 2.62 -19.94 47.95
N GLU A 698 2.32 -21.14 48.46
CA GLU A 698 2.87 -22.37 47.88
C GLU A 698 2.35 -22.61 46.44
N ALA A 699 1.09 -22.23 46.15
CA ALA A 699 0.53 -22.30 44.80
C ALA A 699 1.22 -21.33 43.83
N ARG A 700 1.47 -20.11 44.30
CA ARG A 700 2.16 -19.02 43.58
C ARG A 700 3.59 -19.39 43.25
N GLU A 701 4.35 -19.86 44.24
CA GLU A 701 5.72 -20.35 44.02
C GLU A 701 5.76 -21.56 43.08
N ALA A 702 4.85 -22.53 43.25
CA ALA A 702 4.78 -23.69 42.37
C ALA A 702 4.37 -23.32 40.93
N PHE A 703 3.48 -22.33 40.76
CA PHE A 703 3.07 -21.84 39.45
C PHE A 703 4.19 -21.07 38.75
N ALA A 704 4.87 -20.16 39.48
CA ALA A 704 6.02 -19.42 38.98
C ALA A 704 7.18 -20.34 38.56
N ALA A 705 7.51 -21.34 39.39
CA ALA A 705 8.54 -22.33 39.07
C ALA A 705 8.22 -23.12 37.78
N ARG A 706 6.95 -23.48 37.57
CA ARG A 706 6.48 -24.17 36.36
C ARG A 706 6.49 -23.28 35.12
N LEU A 707 6.11 -22.01 35.23
CA LEU A 707 6.22 -21.03 34.15
C LEU A 707 7.68 -20.82 33.73
N ILE A 708 8.60 -20.75 34.69
CA ILE A 708 10.05 -20.65 34.41
C ILE A 708 10.54 -21.92 33.69
N SER A 709 10.10 -23.11 34.11
CA SER A 709 10.45 -24.36 33.41
C SER A 709 9.88 -24.42 31.99
N LEU A 710 8.64 -23.93 31.79
CA LEU A 710 8.01 -23.84 30.47
C LEU A 710 8.76 -22.85 29.57
N GLY A 711 9.13 -21.69 30.10
CA GLY A 711 9.93 -20.68 29.40
C GLY A 711 11.27 -21.24 28.93
N ARG A 712 12.00 -21.96 29.79
CA ARG A 712 13.27 -22.61 29.42
C ARG A 712 13.11 -23.70 28.36
N ALA A 713 12.04 -24.50 28.44
CA ALA A 713 11.74 -25.48 27.40
C ALA A 713 11.42 -24.79 26.05
N HIS A 714 10.79 -23.61 26.10
CA HIS A 714 10.56 -22.78 24.92
C HIS A 714 11.87 -22.20 24.37
N ASP A 715 12.76 -21.70 25.22
CA ASP A 715 14.09 -21.19 24.83
C ASP A 715 14.95 -22.25 24.14
N ILE A 716 14.92 -23.49 24.63
CA ILE A 716 15.65 -24.60 23.99
C ILE A 716 15.08 -24.89 22.60
N LEU A 717 13.75 -24.84 22.44
CA LEU A 717 13.10 -25.03 21.14
C LEU A 717 13.35 -23.86 20.18
N THR A 718 13.43 -22.62 20.68
CA THR A 718 13.72 -21.45 19.84
C THR A 718 15.16 -21.44 19.34
N GLN A 719 16.11 -21.93 20.15
CA GLN A 719 17.52 -22.06 19.77
C GLN A 719 17.76 -23.23 18.81
N ALA A 720 17.02 -24.34 18.93
CA ALA A 720 17.20 -25.57 18.14
C ALA A 720 16.29 -25.66 16.90
N SER A 721 16.11 -24.57 16.14
CA SER A 721 15.33 -24.53 14.88
C SER A 721 13.81 -24.84 15.00
N TRP A 722 13.23 -24.73 16.20
CA TRP A 722 11.77 -24.79 16.48
C TRP A 722 11.06 -26.12 16.18
N LYS A 723 11.77 -27.10 15.60
CA LYS A 723 11.21 -28.41 15.18
C LYS A 723 11.64 -29.56 16.08
N ALA A 724 12.90 -29.60 16.49
CA ALA A 724 13.40 -30.67 17.34
C ALA A 724 14.52 -30.19 18.27
N ALA A 725 14.58 -30.78 19.46
CA ALA A 725 15.64 -30.52 20.43
C ALA A 725 16.38 -31.82 20.80
N PRO A 726 17.71 -31.80 20.92
CA PRO A 726 18.45 -32.93 21.48
C PRO A 726 17.96 -33.23 22.90
N ILE A 727 17.62 -34.49 23.19
CA ILE A 727 17.11 -34.93 24.49
C ILE A 727 18.04 -34.50 25.65
N MET A 728 19.36 -34.47 25.44
CA MET A 728 20.30 -34.06 26.46
C MET A 728 20.11 -32.60 26.89
N GLU A 729 19.83 -31.69 25.94
CA GLU A 729 19.58 -30.27 26.24
C GLU A 729 18.26 -30.10 27.01
N VAL A 730 17.23 -30.83 26.58
CA VAL A 730 15.91 -30.87 27.25
C VAL A 730 16.06 -31.34 28.71
N VAL A 731 16.79 -32.43 28.92
CA VAL A 731 17.04 -33.01 30.24
C VAL A 731 17.86 -32.07 31.12
N GLN A 732 18.95 -31.50 30.60
CA GLN A 732 19.79 -30.55 31.36
C GLN A 732 19.01 -29.28 31.72
N GLY A 733 18.23 -28.75 30.78
CA GLY A 733 17.36 -27.60 31.01
C GLY A 733 16.36 -27.85 32.13
N ALA A 734 15.64 -28.98 32.09
CA ALA A 734 14.63 -29.35 33.08
C ALA A 734 15.22 -29.57 34.49
N LEU A 735 16.44 -30.11 34.58
CA LEU A 735 17.08 -30.48 35.85
C LEU A 735 18.01 -29.39 36.44
N SER A 736 18.30 -28.34 35.67
CA SER A 736 19.26 -27.27 36.02
C SER A 736 18.99 -26.60 37.37
N VAL A 737 17.71 -26.41 37.74
CA VAL A 737 17.30 -25.78 39.01
C VAL A 737 17.78 -26.58 40.21
N HIS A 738 17.81 -27.91 40.09
CA HIS A 738 18.14 -28.83 41.19
C HIS A 738 19.58 -29.39 41.07
N ALA A 739 20.33 -28.96 40.06
CA ALA A 739 21.68 -29.44 39.78
C ALA A 739 22.81 -28.64 40.47
N GLN A 740 22.50 -27.50 41.12
CA GLN A 740 23.51 -26.56 41.65
C GLN A 740 24.04 -26.86 43.08
N ALA A 741 23.63 -27.96 43.72
CA ALA A 741 24.05 -28.30 45.09
C ALA A 741 25.00 -29.52 45.14
N GLY A 742 26.32 -29.27 45.05
CA GLY A 742 27.36 -30.26 45.41
C GLY A 742 27.63 -31.38 44.40
N PRO A 743 28.53 -32.35 44.71
CA PRO A 743 29.03 -33.34 43.75
C PRO A 743 27.90 -34.14 43.11
N ALA A 744 27.94 -34.30 41.77
CA ALA A 744 26.86 -34.77 40.88
C ALA A 744 25.87 -35.80 41.48
N ARG A 745 24.88 -35.29 42.21
CA ARG A 745 23.79 -36.09 42.82
C ARG A 745 22.75 -36.55 41.82
N ILE A 746 22.75 -35.96 40.63
CA ILE A 746 21.90 -36.32 39.50
C ILE A 746 22.81 -36.88 38.40
N ARG A 747 22.64 -38.16 38.06
CA ARG A 747 23.38 -38.85 37.01
C ARG A 747 22.48 -39.07 35.81
N VAL A 748 22.96 -38.68 34.64
CA VAL A 748 22.18 -38.68 33.40
C VAL A 748 22.94 -39.47 32.35
N SER A 749 22.32 -40.47 31.71
CA SER A 749 22.95 -41.22 30.62
C SER A 749 21.95 -41.78 29.60
N GLY A 750 22.33 -41.76 28.32
CA GLY A 750 21.53 -42.33 27.25
C GLY A 750 22.02 -41.88 25.88
N PRO A 751 21.52 -42.49 24.79
CA PRO A 751 21.89 -42.13 23.42
C PRO A 751 21.33 -40.77 23.03
N ASN A 752 21.95 -40.08 22.07
CA ASN A 752 21.37 -38.84 21.56
C ASN A 752 20.10 -39.14 20.75
N VAL A 753 19.00 -38.46 21.09
CA VAL A 753 17.71 -38.57 20.42
C VAL A 753 17.19 -37.16 20.18
N LEU A 754 16.82 -36.84 18.94
CA LEU A 754 16.12 -35.61 18.62
C LEU A 754 14.64 -35.76 18.95
N LEU A 755 14.15 -34.97 19.88
CA LEU A 755 12.76 -34.95 20.29
C LEU A 755 12.00 -33.91 19.47
N GLY A 756 10.84 -34.27 18.95
CA GLY A 756 9.91 -33.29 18.37
C GLY A 756 9.45 -32.27 19.42
N ALA A 757 9.04 -31.08 18.98
CA ALA A 757 8.73 -29.96 19.88
C ALA A 757 7.73 -30.31 20.98
N LYS A 758 6.66 -31.05 20.65
CA LYS A 758 5.67 -31.52 21.63
C LYS A 758 6.29 -32.46 22.65
N SER A 759 6.99 -33.49 22.19
CA SER A 759 7.61 -34.52 23.03
C SER A 759 8.72 -33.96 23.92
N ALA A 760 9.49 -32.97 23.43
CA ALA A 760 10.47 -32.24 24.22
C ALA A 760 9.83 -31.48 25.39
N LEU A 761 8.69 -30.82 25.13
CA LEU A 761 7.95 -30.05 26.14
C LEU A 761 7.32 -30.95 27.20
N SER A 762 6.63 -32.03 26.80
CA SER A 762 6.04 -32.98 27.74
C SER A 762 7.12 -33.65 28.60
N LEU A 763 8.28 -33.99 28.01
CA LEU A 763 9.39 -34.59 28.75
C LEU A 763 10.04 -33.60 29.72
N ALA A 764 10.27 -32.34 29.31
CA ALA A 764 10.83 -31.31 30.18
C ALA A 764 9.97 -31.09 31.43
N LEU A 765 8.64 -30.98 31.25
CA LEU A 765 7.69 -30.85 32.37
C LEU A 765 7.69 -32.08 33.27
N ALA A 766 7.69 -33.28 32.70
CA ALA A 766 7.72 -34.53 33.47
C ALA A 766 8.99 -34.65 34.33
N LEU A 767 10.15 -34.33 33.75
CA LEU A 767 11.44 -34.37 34.45
C LEU A 767 11.56 -33.29 35.52
N HIS A 768 11.05 -32.09 35.25
CA HIS A 768 11.01 -31.01 36.23
C HIS A 768 10.18 -31.41 37.46
N GLU A 769 8.99 -31.97 37.25
CA GLU A 769 8.13 -32.44 38.37
C GLU A 769 8.78 -33.59 39.15
N LEU A 770 9.45 -34.54 38.47
CA LEU A 770 10.19 -35.61 39.14
C LEU A 770 11.33 -35.05 40.00
N ALA A 771 12.09 -34.09 39.48
CA ALA A 771 13.19 -33.46 40.21
C ALA A 771 12.70 -32.67 41.44
N THR A 772 11.63 -31.90 41.28
CA THR A 772 11.01 -31.16 42.39
C THR A 772 10.46 -32.10 43.46
N ASN A 773 9.86 -33.23 43.08
CA ASN A 773 9.40 -34.25 44.04
C ASN A 773 10.58 -34.92 44.76
N ALA A 774 11.67 -35.22 44.03
CA ALA A 774 12.88 -35.76 44.63
C ALA A 774 13.50 -34.79 45.65
N ALA A 775 13.46 -33.48 45.38
CA ALA A 775 13.96 -32.45 46.29
C ALA A 775 13.07 -32.26 47.54
N LYS A 776 11.74 -32.30 47.38
CA LYS A 776 10.80 -32.13 48.50
C LYS A 776 10.65 -33.37 49.38
N TYR A 777 10.57 -34.56 48.78
CA TYR A 777 10.15 -35.78 49.47
C TYR A 777 11.05 -36.99 49.22
N GLY A 778 11.90 -36.95 48.20
CA GLY A 778 12.66 -38.10 47.70
C GLY A 778 14.16 -38.00 47.95
N ALA A 779 14.95 -38.59 47.06
CA ALA A 779 16.40 -38.72 47.24
C ALA A 779 17.18 -37.40 47.28
N LEU A 780 16.67 -36.29 46.75
CA LEU A 780 17.37 -35.00 46.79
C LEU A 780 17.10 -34.21 48.07
N SER A 781 16.16 -34.64 48.92
CA SER A 781 15.79 -33.97 50.17
C SER A 781 16.82 -34.07 51.31
N ASN A 782 17.73 -35.05 51.27
CA ASN A 782 18.82 -35.23 52.25
C ASN A 782 20.19 -35.02 51.58
N GLU A 783 21.31 -35.22 52.28
CA GLU A 783 22.65 -35.00 51.70
C GLU A 783 23.22 -36.22 50.95
N SER A 784 22.74 -37.43 51.22
CA SER A 784 23.30 -38.69 50.70
C SER A 784 22.61 -39.25 49.46
N GLY A 785 21.42 -38.76 49.13
CA GLY A 785 20.61 -39.37 48.08
C GLY A 785 21.02 -38.94 46.68
N ILE A 786 20.80 -39.85 45.75
CA ILE A 786 21.20 -39.79 44.35
C ILE A 786 20.00 -40.08 43.46
N VAL A 787 19.89 -39.33 42.38
CA VAL A 787 18.96 -39.57 41.28
C VAL A 787 19.75 -40.08 40.08
N GLU A 788 19.27 -41.14 39.47
CA GLU A 788 19.79 -41.66 38.22
C GLU A 788 18.69 -41.66 37.14
N LEU A 789 18.96 -40.95 36.06
CA LEU A 789 18.11 -40.85 34.89
C LEU A 789 18.81 -41.53 33.71
N ARG A 790 18.22 -42.61 33.20
CA ARG A 790 18.74 -43.31 32.02
C ARG A 790 17.68 -43.49 30.95
N TRP A 791 18.04 -43.35 29.68
CA TRP A 791 17.15 -43.72 28.57
C TRP A 791 17.87 -44.55 27.51
N HIS A 792 17.10 -45.36 26.80
CA HIS A 792 17.59 -46.26 25.75
C HIS A 792 16.49 -46.50 24.72
N ILE A 793 16.85 -47.00 23.54
CA ILE A 793 15.90 -47.38 22.49
C ILE A 793 15.83 -48.91 22.44
N VAL A 794 14.64 -49.46 22.67
CA VAL A 794 14.39 -50.91 22.64
C VAL A 794 13.80 -51.28 21.28
N HIS A 795 14.40 -52.28 20.63
CA HIS A 795 14.00 -52.80 19.32
C HIS A 795 13.36 -54.19 19.49
N GLU A 796 12.29 -54.30 20.28
CA GLU A 796 11.53 -55.54 20.46
C GLU A 796 10.11 -55.36 19.88
N GLY A 797 9.82 -55.98 18.72
CA GLY A 797 8.53 -55.89 18.00
C GLY A 797 8.61 -55.13 16.66
N GLU A 798 7.45 -54.81 16.06
CA GLU A 798 7.35 -54.17 14.73
C GLU A 798 7.78 -52.69 14.69
N ALA A 799 7.95 -52.02 15.85
CA ALA A 799 8.38 -50.61 15.91
C ALA A 799 9.30 -50.32 17.12
N PRO A 800 10.38 -49.51 16.95
CA PRO A 800 11.29 -49.16 18.03
C PRO A 800 10.60 -48.29 19.09
N ARG A 801 10.94 -48.52 20.36
CA ARG A 801 10.38 -47.80 21.51
C ARG A 801 11.45 -47.03 22.28
N PHE A 802 11.11 -45.83 22.70
CA PHE A 802 11.89 -45.03 23.63
C PHE A 802 11.51 -45.42 25.07
N CYS A 803 12.52 -45.77 25.88
CA CYS A 803 12.32 -46.13 27.29
C CYS A 803 13.24 -45.28 28.17
N LEU A 804 12.66 -44.51 29.09
CA LEU A 804 13.36 -43.68 30.06
C LEU A 804 13.02 -44.14 31.48
N THR A 805 14.04 -44.22 32.33
CA THR A 805 13.94 -44.66 33.72
C THR A 805 14.58 -43.62 34.62
N TRP A 806 13.80 -43.15 35.57
CA TRP A 806 14.21 -42.34 36.72
C TRP A 806 14.28 -43.25 37.95
N SER A 807 15.42 -43.26 38.65
CA SER A 807 15.63 -44.04 39.86
C SER A 807 16.19 -43.16 40.97
N GLU A 808 15.58 -43.25 42.14
CA GLU A 808 16.03 -42.57 43.36
C GLU A 808 16.63 -43.56 44.35
N GLN A 809 17.75 -43.20 44.97
CA GLN A 809 18.46 -44.03 45.96
C GLN A 809 19.03 -43.17 47.08
N GLY A 810 19.19 -43.75 48.27
CA GLY A 810 19.80 -43.06 49.42
C GLY A 810 18.97 -41.91 50.00
N GLY A 811 17.70 -41.80 49.59
CA GLY A 811 16.70 -40.91 50.17
C GLY A 811 16.07 -41.44 51.46
N PRO A 812 15.15 -40.68 52.08
CA PRO A 812 14.36 -41.17 53.21
C PRO A 812 13.53 -42.40 52.81
N PRO A 813 13.36 -43.40 53.71
CA PRO A 813 12.65 -44.63 53.39
C PRO A 813 11.17 -44.38 53.10
N ILE A 814 10.65 -44.98 52.03
CA ILE A 814 9.23 -44.89 51.68
C ILE A 814 8.45 -45.94 52.48
N LEU A 815 7.92 -45.52 53.63
CA LEU A 815 7.27 -46.42 54.61
C LEU A 815 5.83 -46.79 54.25
N ALA A 816 5.16 -46.00 53.40
CA ALA A 816 3.82 -46.27 52.89
C ALA A 816 3.65 -45.69 51.49
N GLN A 817 2.81 -46.31 50.66
CA GLN A 817 2.44 -45.71 49.37
C GLN A 817 1.70 -44.38 49.60
N PRO A 818 1.88 -43.37 48.72
CA PRO A 818 1.19 -42.09 48.87
C PRO A 818 -0.33 -42.30 48.87
N ALA A 819 -1.01 -41.93 49.96
CA ALA A 819 -2.47 -42.05 50.11
C ALA A 819 -3.25 -41.15 49.12
N ARG A 820 -2.58 -40.14 48.56
CA ARG A 820 -3.12 -39.25 47.52
C ARG A 820 -2.17 -39.23 46.34
N ARG A 821 -2.70 -39.44 45.13
CA ARG A 821 -1.98 -39.16 43.88
C ARG A 821 -1.91 -37.63 43.69
N GLY A 822 -0.74 -37.06 43.93
CA GLY A 822 -0.47 -35.63 43.76
C GLY A 822 -0.59 -35.17 42.31
N PHE A 823 -0.47 -33.86 42.09
CA PHE A 823 -0.50 -33.26 40.75
C PHE A 823 0.64 -33.76 39.86
N GLY A 824 1.88 -33.81 40.38
CA GLY A 824 3.05 -34.27 39.61
C GLY A 824 2.86 -35.66 39.03
N SER A 825 2.38 -36.63 39.82
CA SER A 825 2.07 -37.98 39.35
C SER A 825 1.01 -38.00 38.24
N ARG A 826 -0.04 -37.18 38.36
CA ARG A 826 -1.11 -37.07 37.35
C ARG A 826 -0.65 -36.34 36.08
N LEU A 827 0.22 -35.34 36.20
CA LEU A 827 0.77 -34.61 35.05
C LEU A 827 1.72 -35.51 34.26
N ILE A 828 2.63 -36.22 34.95
CA ILE A 828 3.56 -37.15 34.31
C ILE A 828 2.76 -38.28 33.62
N GLU A 829 1.75 -38.87 34.27
CA GLU A 829 0.96 -39.96 33.68
C GLU A 829 0.04 -39.50 32.55
N ARG A 830 -0.70 -38.38 32.70
CA ARG A 830 -1.69 -37.96 31.70
C ARG A 830 -1.11 -37.11 30.58
N SER A 831 -0.21 -36.18 30.88
CA SER A 831 0.33 -35.26 29.86
C SER A 831 1.25 -35.99 28.91
N PHE A 832 2.17 -36.81 29.44
CA PHE A 832 3.08 -37.60 28.62
C PHE A 832 2.33 -38.66 27.80
N ALA A 833 1.35 -39.34 28.40
CA ALA A 833 0.55 -40.33 27.67
C ALA A 833 -0.36 -39.69 26.60
N ALA A 834 -0.98 -38.54 26.88
CA ALA A 834 -1.88 -37.89 25.94
C ALA A 834 -1.16 -37.25 24.75
N GLU A 835 0.02 -36.65 24.96
CA GLU A 835 0.74 -35.94 23.90
C GLU A 835 1.67 -36.84 23.09
N VAL A 836 2.21 -37.90 23.70
CA VAL A 836 3.26 -38.74 23.11
C VAL A 836 2.78 -40.18 22.87
N GLY A 837 1.57 -40.53 23.32
CA GLY A 837 1.01 -41.89 23.18
C GLY A 837 1.79 -42.94 23.99
N GLY A 838 2.40 -42.54 25.10
CA GLY A 838 3.25 -43.39 25.95
C GLY A 838 2.57 -43.96 27.19
N GLU A 839 3.23 -44.92 27.85
CA GLU A 839 2.90 -45.42 29.17
C GLU A 839 3.87 -44.89 30.22
N VAL A 840 3.36 -44.55 31.39
CA VAL A 840 4.16 -44.16 32.57
C VAL A 840 3.84 -45.11 33.71
N ARG A 841 4.87 -45.63 34.39
CA ARG A 841 4.73 -46.49 35.56
C ARG A 841 5.62 -46.00 36.69
N GLN A 842 5.02 -45.76 37.86
CA GLN A 842 5.72 -45.34 39.08
C GLN A 842 5.68 -46.47 40.11
N THR A 843 6.85 -46.85 40.63
CA THR A 843 7.01 -47.88 41.65
C THR A 843 7.67 -47.27 42.88
N TYR A 844 6.94 -47.28 43.99
CA TYR A 844 7.41 -46.76 45.28
C TYR A 844 7.99 -47.92 46.09
N ALA A 845 9.31 -48.09 46.05
CA ALA A 845 10.01 -49.09 46.85
C ALA A 845 10.52 -48.44 48.16
N PRO A 846 10.71 -49.21 49.25
CA PRO A 846 11.26 -48.68 50.51
C PRO A 846 12.62 -47.98 50.33
N THR A 847 13.38 -48.36 49.30
CA THR A 847 14.70 -47.81 48.95
C THR A 847 14.65 -46.52 48.11
N GLY A 848 13.48 -46.14 47.57
CA GLY A 848 13.31 -44.96 46.71
C GLY A 848 12.28 -45.16 45.58
N LEU A 849 11.99 -44.08 44.86
CA LEU A 849 11.08 -44.06 43.71
C LEU A 849 11.77 -44.57 42.43
N ILE A 850 11.07 -45.40 41.67
CA ILE A 850 11.43 -45.76 40.28
C ILE A 850 10.27 -45.34 39.38
N CYS A 851 10.53 -44.45 38.42
CA CYS A 851 9.56 -44.03 37.41
C CYS A 851 10.06 -44.43 36.01
N ARG A 852 9.23 -45.15 35.25
CA ARG A 852 9.54 -45.61 33.89
C ARG A 852 8.55 -45.03 32.90
N LEU A 853 9.07 -44.39 31.85
CA LEU A 853 8.33 -43.78 30.76
C LEU A 853 8.65 -44.52 29.47
N GLU A 854 7.64 -44.96 28.74
CA GLU A 854 7.78 -45.69 27.48
C GLU A 854 6.90 -45.12 26.40
N ALA A 855 7.43 -44.83 25.21
CA ALA A 855 6.67 -44.33 24.07
C ALA A 855 7.18 -44.91 22.74
N PRO A 856 6.36 -44.97 21.68
CA PRO A 856 6.86 -45.24 20.34
C PRO A 856 7.93 -44.21 19.94
N LEU A 857 9.06 -44.65 19.38
CA LEU A 857 10.13 -43.72 18.98
C LEU A 857 9.63 -42.70 17.94
N ALA A 858 8.77 -43.13 17.02
CA ALA A 858 8.13 -42.27 16.02
C ALA A 858 7.19 -41.21 16.61
N SER A 859 6.73 -41.37 17.85
CA SER A 859 5.96 -40.34 18.57
C SER A 859 6.88 -39.38 19.34
N MET A 860 8.07 -39.85 19.73
CA MET A 860 9.11 -39.01 20.33
C MET A 860 9.80 -38.11 19.29
N GLN A 861 9.93 -38.59 18.05
CA GLN A 861 10.57 -37.90 16.93
C GLN A 861 9.49 -37.48 15.94
N GLU A 862 9.28 -36.18 15.74
CA GLU A 862 8.18 -35.67 14.89
C GLU A 862 8.19 -36.33 13.49
N GLN A 863 7.04 -36.84 13.04
CA GLN A 863 6.86 -37.34 11.67
C GLN A 863 7.01 -36.18 10.67
N ARG A 864 7.76 -36.41 9.59
CA ARG A 864 7.61 -35.64 8.34
C ARG A 864 6.15 -35.79 7.89
N SER A 865 5.31 -34.81 8.19
CA SER A 865 4.05 -34.64 7.48
C SER A 865 4.39 -34.21 6.06
N GLU A 866 4.43 -35.18 5.15
CA GLU A 866 4.29 -34.95 3.72
C GLU A 866 2.94 -34.28 3.48
N ILE A 867 2.93 -32.94 3.40
CA ILE A 867 1.92 -32.24 2.62
C ILE A 867 2.49 -32.19 1.19
N ALA A 868 2.20 -33.27 0.46
CA ALA A 868 2.30 -33.33 -0.99
C ALA A 868 0.93 -33.79 -1.51
N ALA A 869 0.11 -32.83 -1.91
CA ALA A 869 -0.91 -32.92 -2.95
C ALA A 869 -1.37 -31.50 -3.27
#